data_AF-A0A845YPK8-F1
#
_entry.id   AF-A0A845YPK8-F1
#
_cell.length_a   1.000
_cell.length_b   1.000
_cell.length_c   1.000
_cell.angle_alpha   90.00
_cell.angle_beta   90.00
_cell.angle_gamma   90.00
#
_symmetry.space_group_name_H-M   'P 1'
#
loop_
_entity.id
_entity.type
_entity.pdbx_description
1 polymer ?
#
loop_
_entity_poly.entity_id
_entity_poly.type
_entity_poly.pdbx_seq_one_letter_code
_entity_poly.pdbx_strand_id
1 'polypeptide(L)'
;MPSSKVVNPIFLGVVAFLVSLIFGSVLKQDKALLTGAITGSVIGAGTAVIDKQRSNREKLHKNSLFSQIQELEEQQAKLSESLSTATTAQEKAQGNVNALTAEKTQLQSQVSELNQQVSGLNQQKQGLHQELATLKEQKQHNEVESSSLQMQLQSLQEQERQSNQTVSDITTQLQQIESQKHTLQTEFEQLQTQVAEQLQQKQGLEQEIATLKETEYQITEQSDNLQTHVQALLDQQLEFNQLQNQISEKQQLKEQLQQELVTLESRKFQLETDSENLQTQIQELEQQQTQINESLAAPIAEKQNLEASLNSLRNDWEQLQTQLTQQQHDKEALAQEITALRAQKDQLNLDSDNLQAQIKILTEQQESLSTLEVHKQQLEVQQVALNTELEQLQHQVSEKQGTKEQLEQELATFQGQKQQLATESEQLQAQLSQLQAQLTQPQQQKQQLEQELATFEEQKQQLQTELSELQTQLTQPQQQKQQLEQELATLEEQKQQLQTELSELQAQLTQPQQQKQQLEQELATFEEQKQQLQTELSELQAQLTQPQQQKQQLEQELATFEEQKQQLQTELSELQTQLTQPQQQKQQLEQELATFEGQKQQLQTELSELQAQLTQPQQQKQQLEQELTTLEREKQQLEAGLSELEAQFTAQYNYKEILDQEVNQLEEQRRQLEEALRNYPAPGQGISGAATVTEELLPEEDLPPEWATFAALQDKFENEDEIPTEEIPVEWSGMKAQEFEEAEFEDDLASVWTEFILALPKHQLDALKVITQEDAPAAKLSSIAQENNTTPEELIKVLNGRAESAIGNQVIESGATSPTIANEEYSTILQQIFEVIEYMEN
;
A
#
# COMPACT_ATOMS: atom_id res chain seq x y z
N MET A 1 -120.05 -32.56 17.63
CA MET A 1 -120.56 -33.75 18.37
C MET A 1 -121.49 -33.27 19.50
N PRO A 2 -122.21 -34.16 20.23
CA PRO A 2 -123.56 -33.88 20.77
C PRO A 2 -123.54 -33.57 22.30
N SER A 3 -124.64 -33.41 23.05
CA SER A 3 -126.00 -33.98 22.92
C SER A 3 -127.08 -33.10 23.57
N SER A 4 -128.33 -32.97 23.12
CA SER A 4 -129.23 -33.75 22.22
C SER A 4 -130.02 -34.93 22.85
N LYS A 5 -131.32 -35.01 22.51
CA LYS A 5 -132.25 -36.15 22.72
C LYS A 5 -132.59 -36.44 24.21
N VAL A 6 -133.71 -37.05 24.64
CA VAL A 6 -134.87 -37.74 24.01
C VAL A 6 -136.04 -37.70 25.05
N VAL A 7 -137.37 -37.81 24.84
CA VAL A 7 -138.31 -37.99 23.69
C VAL A 7 -139.66 -37.30 24.11
N ASN A 8 -140.31 -36.47 23.28
CA ASN A 8 -141.53 -36.73 22.46
C ASN A 8 -142.90 -36.89 23.21
N PRO A 9 -144.06 -36.44 22.66
CA PRO A 9 -145.34 -36.36 23.39
C PRO A 9 -146.41 -37.43 23.00
N ILE A 10 -147.65 -37.23 23.49
CA ILE A 10 -148.94 -37.91 23.19
C ILE A 10 -149.26 -39.17 24.02
N PHE A 11 -150.31 -39.08 24.86
CA PHE A 11 -151.45 -40.02 25.06
C PHE A 11 -152.35 -39.40 26.16
N LEU A 12 -153.67 -39.12 26.08
CA LEU A 12 -154.85 -39.51 25.28
C LEU A 12 -155.79 -40.51 26.00
N GLY A 13 -157.09 -40.18 26.07
CA GLY A 13 -158.17 -40.89 26.78
C GLY A 13 -158.63 -40.13 28.04
N VAL A 14 -159.92 -39.97 28.37
CA VAL A 14 -161.21 -40.48 27.83
C VAL A 14 -162.21 -39.30 27.87
N VAL A 15 -162.99 -38.88 26.85
CA VAL A 15 -163.72 -39.50 25.72
C VAL A 15 -165.10 -40.09 26.07
N ALA A 16 -166.13 -39.22 26.11
CA ALA A 16 -167.55 -39.46 25.74
C ALA A 16 -168.36 -38.19 26.12
N PHE A 17 -169.02 -37.38 25.27
CA PHE A 17 -169.57 -37.50 23.90
C PHE A 17 -170.96 -38.16 23.80
N LEU A 18 -171.80 -37.52 22.96
CA LEU A 18 -173.13 -37.86 22.45
C LEU A 18 -174.35 -37.43 23.32
N VAL A 19 -175.43 -36.77 22.86
CA VAL A 19 -175.96 -36.23 21.57
C VAL A 19 -177.38 -36.76 21.27
N SER A 20 -178.26 -35.83 20.91
CA SER A 20 -179.53 -35.93 20.15
C SER A 20 -180.39 -37.20 20.13
N LEU A 21 -181.64 -37.02 20.58
CA LEU A 21 -182.82 -36.98 19.70
C LEU A 21 -182.86 -37.97 18.49
N ILE A 22 -183.73 -39.01 18.56
CA ILE A 22 -184.95 -39.21 17.72
C ILE A 22 -185.51 -40.66 17.76
N PHE A 23 -186.82 -40.78 18.06
CA PHE A 23 -187.81 -41.84 17.74
C PHE A 23 -187.56 -43.35 17.97
N GLY A 24 -188.62 -44.04 18.46
CA GLY A 24 -189.14 -45.22 17.75
C GLY A 24 -189.76 -46.38 18.58
N SER A 25 -191.09 -46.55 18.53
CA SER A 25 -191.90 -47.78 18.81
C SER A 25 -191.72 -48.51 20.18
N VAL A 26 -192.71 -48.65 21.07
CA VAL A 26 -194.05 -49.32 21.00
C VAL A 26 -194.02 -50.84 21.25
N LEU A 27 -194.51 -51.29 22.44
CA LEU A 27 -195.40 -52.45 22.64
C LEU A 27 -195.89 -52.62 24.10
N LYS A 28 -196.82 -53.58 24.27
CA LYS A 28 -197.56 -54.14 25.44
C LYS A 28 -196.71 -54.49 26.71
N GLN A 29 -197.24 -54.80 27.91
CA GLN A 29 -198.59 -55.29 28.31
C GLN A 29 -198.93 -55.16 29.83
N ASP A 30 -200.25 -55.10 30.14
CA ASP A 30 -201.01 -55.74 31.26
C ASP A 30 -200.62 -55.67 32.77
N LYS A 31 -201.64 -55.29 33.58
CA LYS A 31 -202.07 -55.86 34.90
C LYS A 31 -201.14 -55.67 36.13
N ALA A 32 -201.59 -55.44 37.36
CA ALA A 32 -202.90 -55.11 37.99
C ALA A 32 -202.59 -54.56 39.44
N LEU A 33 -203.46 -54.26 40.42
CA LEU A 33 -204.92 -54.30 40.75
C LEU A 33 -205.11 -53.16 41.84
N LEU A 34 -206.19 -52.84 42.61
CA LEU A 34 -207.53 -53.36 42.86
C LEU A 34 -208.49 -52.21 43.34
N THR A 35 -209.80 -52.46 43.19
CA THR A 35 -211.06 -51.87 43.71
C THR A 35 -211.07 -51.17 45.09
N GLY A 36 -211.88 -50.13 45.36
CA GLY A 36 -212.99 -49.40 44.67
C GLY A 36 -213.48 -48.21 45.56
N ALA A 37 -214.67 -47.59 45.54
CA ALA A 37 -215.92 -47.50 44.73
C ALA A 37 -216.74 -46.24 45.28
N ILE A 38 -217.99 -45.82 45.00
CA ILE A 38 -219.15 -46.25 44.15
C ILE A 38 -220.12 -45.02 43.88
N THR A 39 -221.35 -45.27 43.39
CA THR A 39 -222.53 -44.41 43.03
C THR A 39 -223.04 -43.36 44.07
N GLY A 40 -223.72 -42.23 43.76
CA GLY A 40 -223.98 -41.50 42.48
C GLY A 40 -225.26 -40.60 42.46
N SER A 41 -225.26 -39.49 41.66
CA SER A 41 -226.44 -38.68 41.17
C SER A 41 -227.13 -37.66 42.15
N VAL A 42 -227.89 -36.58 41.80
CA VAL A 42 -228.19 -35.76 40.56
C VAL A 42 -228.95 -34.42 40.89
N ILE A 43 -228.79 -33.33 40.09
CA ILE A 43 -229.64 -32.06 39.98
C ILE A 43 -229.70 -31.11 41.23
N GLY A 44 -230.03 -29.79 41.22
CA GLY A 44 -230.32 -28.76 40.16
C GLY A 44 -231.68 -28.01 40.34
N ALA A 45 -231.98 -26.76 39.89
CA ALA A 45 -231.20 -25.54 39.52
C ALA A 45 -232.14 -24.30 39.23
N GLY A 46 -231.73 -23.05 39.52
CA GLY A 46 -232.38 -21.76 39.09
C GLY A 46 -232.21 -20.56 40.07
N THR A 47 -232.23 -19.26 39.73
CA THR A 47 -232.04 -18.53 38.44
C THR A 47 -231.73 -17.01 38.64
N ALA A 48 -230.72 -16.48 37.91
CA ALA A 48 -230.48 -15.08 37.45
C ALA A 48 -230.52 -13.83 38.40
N VAL A 49 -229.41 -13.06 38.44
CA VAL A 49 -229.35 -11.59 38.11
C VAL A 49 -227.91 -10.99 38.17
N ILE A 50 -227.08 -11.31 39.18
CA ILE A 50 -225.81 -10.58 39.44
C ILE A 50 -224.60 -11.20 38.70
N ASP A 51 -224.56 -11.09 37.37
CA ASP A 51 -223.42 -11.57 36.55
C ASP A 51 -222.78 -10.48 35.66
N LYS A 52 -223.41 -9.30 35.56
CA LYS A 52 -223.00 -8.24 34.61
C LYS A 52 -221.82 -7.36 35.06
N GLN A 53 -221.42 -7.40 36.34
CA GLN A 53 -220.35 -6.55 36.90
C GLN A 53 -218.95 -7.19 36.94
N ARG A 54 -218.78 -8.41 36.40
CA ARG A 54 -217.48 -9.09 36.34
C ARG A 54 -216.74 -8.76 35.04
N SER A 55 -217.36 -9.07 33.89
CA SER A 55 -216.75 -8.95 32.55
C SER A 55 -216.17 -7.56 32.19
N ASN A 56 -216.79 -6.48 32.66
CA ASN A 56 -216.31 -5.12 32.32
C ASN A 56 -214.99 -4.73 33.02
N ARG A 57 -214.65 -5.34 34.17
CA ARG A 57 -213.35 -5.12 34.83
C ARG A 57 -212.21 -5.86 34.11
N GLU A 58 -212.49 -7.05 33.59
CA GLU A 58 -211.51 -7.89 32.90
C GLU A 58 -211.02 -7.26 31.58
N LYS A 59 -211.90 -6.54 30.85
CA LYS A 59 -211.52 -5.83 29.62
C LYS A 59 -210.56 -4.67 29.85
N LEU A 60 -210.81 -3.82 30.85
CA LEU A 60 -209.91 -2.70 31.19
C LEU A 60 -208.52 -3.20 31.61
N HIS A 61 -208.47 -4.29 32.39
CA HIS A 61 -207.20 -4.88 32.82
C HIS A 61 -206.39 -5.45 31.64
N LYS A 62 -207.05 -6.12 30.68
CA LYS A 62 -206.39 -6.60 29.45
C LYS A 62 -205.79 -5.48 28.60
N ASN A 63 -206.49 -4.35 28.43
CA ASN A 63 -205.94 -3.23 27.65
C ASN A 63 -204.71 -2.61 28.33
N SER A 64 -204.72 -2.46 29.66
CA SER A 64 -203.57 -1.97 30.42
C SER A 64 -202.36 -2.91 30.30
N LEU A 65 -202.58 -4.22 30.34
CA LEU A 65 -201.53 -5.22 30.14
C LEU A 65 -200.99 -5.20 28.71
N PHE A 66 -201.84 -4.99 27.70
CA PHE A 66 -201.39 -4.92 26.30
C PHE A 66 -200.48 -3.70 26.04
N SER A 67 -200.82 -2.53 26.58
CA SER A 67 -199.94 -1.35 26.48
C SER A 67 -198.60 -1.56 27.21
N GLN A 68 -198.60 -2.21 28.38
CA GLN A 68 -197.36 -2.55 29.08
C GLN A 68 -196.51 -3.57 28.30
N ILE A 69 -197.12 -4.56 27.65
CA ILE A 69 -196.41 -5.50 26.77
C ILE A 69 -195.79 -4.73 25.60
N GLN A 70 -196.54 -3.86 24.93
CA GLN A 70 -196.03 -3.08 23.79
C GLN A 70 -194.89 -2.11 24.18
N GLU A 71 -194.98 -1.48 25.35
CA GLU A 71 -193.90 -0.63 25.88
C GLU A 71 -192.66 -1.45 26.26
N LEU A 72 -192.84 -2.65 26.83
CA LEU A 72 -191.74 -3.59 27.11
C LEU A 72 -191.12 -4.16 25.82
N GLU A 73 -191.91 -4.41 24.77
CA GLU A 73 -191.41 -4.82 23.45
C GLU A 73 -190.60 -3.70 22.78
N GLU A 74 -191.03 -2.44 22.89
CA GLU A 74 -190.26 -1.29 22.38
C GLU A 74 -188.97 -1.05 23.20
N GLN A 75 -189.02 -1.22 24.53
CA GLN A 75 -187.84 -1.21 25.38
C GLN A 75 -186.89 -2.38 25.04
N GLN A 76 -187.42 -3.59 24.82
CA GLN A 76 -186.64 -4.76 24.41
C GLN A 76 -185.98 -4.56 23.03
N ALA A 77 -186.68 -3.94 22.08
CA ALA A 77 -186.13 -3.59 20.77
C ALA A 77 -184.97 -2.59 20.90
N LYS A 78 -185.15 -1.49 21.65
CA LYS A 78 -184.09 -0.50 21.92
C LYS A 78 -182.93 -1.08 22.72
N LEU A 79 -183.19 -1.99 23.65
CA LEU A 79 -182.14 -2.72 24.38
C LEU A 79 -181.37 -3.65 23.43
N SER A 80 -182.06 -4.35 22.53
CA SER A 80 -181.42 -5.21 21.52
C SER A 80 -180.61 -4.41 20.49
N GLU A 81 -181.07 -3.24 20.08
CA GLU A 81 -180.37 -2.34 19.16
C GLU A 81 -179.11 -1.73 19.82
N SER A 82 -179.24 -1.21 21.04
CA SER A 82 -178.11 -0.68 21.80
C SER A 82 -177.11 -1.76 22.21
N LEU A 83 -177.56 -2.98 22.52
CA LEU A 83 -176.69 -4.13 22.80
C LEU A 83 -175.99 -4.62 21.53
N SER A 84 -176.67 -4.70 20.39
CA SER A 84 -176.04 -4.98 19.08
C SER A 84 -174.99 -3.92 18.71
N THR A 85 -175.30 -2.65 18.94
CA THR A 85 -174.35 -1.53 18.74
C THR A 85 -173.16 -1.62 19.68
N ALA A 86 -173.38 -1.98 20.96
CA ALA A 86 -172.33 -2.20 21.94
C ALA A 86 -171.46 -3.43 21.61
N THR A 87 -172.05 -4.53 21.14
CA THR A 87 -171.31 -5.71 20.64
C THR A 87 -170.48 -5.35 19.42
N THR A 88 -171.03 -4.62 18.45
CA THR A 88 -170.27 -4.14 17.27
C THR A 88 -169.11 -3.22 17.66
N ALA A 89 -169.32 -2.35 18.66
CA ALA A 89 -168.27 -1.49 19.20
C ALA A 89 -167.22 -2.29 19.99
N GLN A 90 -167.62 -3.33 20.73
CA GLN A 90 -166.75 -4.25 21.45
C GLN A 90 -165.91 -5.10 20.48
N GLU A 91 -166.49 -5.62 19.41
CA GLU A 91 -165.77 -6.35 18.36
C GLU A 91 -164.76 -5.44 17.65
N LYS A 92 -165.13 -4.19 17.34
CA LYS A 92 -164.20 -3.19 16.79
C LYS A 92 -163.09 -2.84 17.78
N ALA A 93 -163.39 -2.69 19.07
CA ALA A 93 -162.39 -2.46 20.11
C ALA A 93 -161.46 -3.67 20.27
N GLN A 94 -161.99 -4.90 20.23
CA GLN A 94 -161.20 -6.13 20.27
C GLN A 94 -160.32 -6.28 19.02
N GLY A 95 -160.83 -5.91 17.84
CA GLY A 95 -160.05 -5.84 16.60
C GLY A 95 -158.87 -4.86 16.72
N ASN A 96 -159.11 -3.67 17.27
CA ASN A 96 -158.06 -2.68 17.55
C ASN A 96 -157.04 -3.20 18.60
N VAL A 97 -157.50 -3.85 19.67
CA VAL A 97 -156.63 -4.46 20.70
C VAL A 97 -155.78 -5.59 20.10
N ASN A 98 -156.36 -6.43 19.24
CA ASN A 98 -155.64 -7.49 18.55
C ASN A 98 -154.59 -6.91 17.58
N ALA A 99 -154.94 -5.86 16.83
CA ALA A 99 -154.02 -5.15 15.93
C ALA A 99 -152.86 -4.49 16.69
N LEU A 100 -153.14 -3.74 17.75
CA LEU A 100 -152.13 -3.12 18.63
C LEU A 100 -151.27 -4.17 19.36
N THR A 101 -151.83 -5.35 19.65
CA THR A 101 -151.06 -6.47 20.22
C THR A 101 -150.11 -7.06 19.17
N ALA A 102 -150.55 -7.26 17.93
CA ALA A 102 -149.70 -7.70 16.83
C ALA A 102 -148.59 -6.68 16.50
N GLU A 103 -148.93 -5.39 16.43
CA GLU A 103 -147.97 -4.29 16.26
C GLU A 103 -146.95 -4.25 17.41
N LYS A 104 -147.40 -4.38 18.66
CA LYS A 104 -146.52 -4.50 19.82
C LYS A 104 -145.59 -5.71 19.71
N THR A 105 -146.09 -6.88 19.31
CA THR A 105 -145.25 -8.08 19.11
C THR A 105 -144.23 -7.88 17.97
N GLN A 106 -144.62 -7.23 16.88
CA GLN A 106 -143.72 -6.87 15.79
C GLN A 106 -142.62 -5.91 16.26
N LEU A 107 -142.99 -4.84 16.97
CA LEU A 107 -142.04 -3.88 17.57
C LEU A 107 -141.11 -4.55 18.59
N GLN A 108 -141.63 -5.48 19.41
CA GLN A 108 -140.79 -6.27 20.33
C GLN A 108 -139.80 -7.18 19.59
N SER A 109 -140.21 -7.77 18.45
CA SER A 109 -139.31 -8.53 17.58
C SER A 109 -138.23 -7.64 16.97
N GLN A 110 -138.60 -6.47 16.45
CA GLN A 110 -137.65 -5.50 15.88
C GLN A 110 -136.68 -4.95 16.93
N VAL A 111 -137.14 -4.68 18.15
CA VAL A 111 -136.26 -4.29 19.27
C VAL A 111 -135.32 -5.44 19.67
N SER A 112 -135.79 -6.70 19.65
CA SER A 112 -134.93 -7.86 19.89
C SER A 112 -133.86 -8.02 18.81
N GLU A 113 -134.23 -7.84 17.54
CA GLU A 113 -133.32 -7.92 16.39
C GLU A 113 -132.29 -6.77 16.41
N LEU A 114 -132.73 -5.53 16.68
CA LEU A 114 -131.84 -4.39 16.86
C LEU A 114 -130.90 -4.56 18.05
N ASN A 115 -131.36 -5.12 19.18
CA ASN A 115 -130.50 -5.45 20.31
C ASN A 115 -129.47 -6.53 19.95
N GLN A 116 -129.83 -7.53 19.13
CA GLN A 116 -128.90 -8.54 18.63
C GLN A 116 -127.88 -7.92 17.65
N GLN A 117 -128.30 -7.02 16.77
CA GLN A 117 -127.39 -6.27 15.88
C GLN A 117 -126.43 -5.37 16.68
N VAL A 118 -126.93 -4.64 17.68
CA VAL A 118 -126.11 -3.81 18.60
C VAL A 118 -125.16 -4.67 19.42
N SER A 119 -125.55 -5.88 19.84
CA SER A 119 -124.66 -6.83 20.51
C SER A 119 -123.55 -7.31 19.57
N GLY A 120 -123.87 -7.71 18.34
CA GLY A 120 -122.89 -8.10 17.31
C GLY A 120 -121.94 -6.96 16.92
N LEU A 121 -122.44 -5.74 16.76
CA LEU A 121 -121.62 -4.55 16.48
C LEU A 121 -120.71 -4.19 17.66
N ASN A 122 -121.15 -4.37 18.91
CA ASN A 122 -120.28 -4.19 20.08
C ASN A 122 -119.20 -5.29 20.16
N GLN A 123 -119.52 -6.54 19.80
CA GLN A 123 -118.53 -7.62 19.73
C GLN A 123 -117.50 -7.37 18.62
N GLN A 124 -117.94 -6.93 17.43
CA GLN A 124 -117.04 -6.50 16.35
C GLN A 124 -116.18 -5.31 16.76
N LYS A 125 -116.76 -4.31 17.44
CA LYS A 125 -116.01 -3.17 18.00
C LYS A 125 -114.94 -3.64 19.00
N GLN A 126 -115.26 -4.59 19.88
CA GLN A 126 -114.29 -5.15 20.83
C GLN A 126 -113.16 -5.89 20.11
N GLY A 127 -113.48 -6.72 19.10
CA GLY A 127 -112.47 -7.37 18.24
C GLY A 127 -111.54 -6.35 17.58
N LEU A 128 -112.10 -5.32 16.94
CA LEU A 128 -111.33 -4.23 16.33
C LEU A 128 -110.48 -3.44 17.34
N HIS A 129 -110.89 -3.33 18.61
CA HIS A 129 -110.06 -2.72 19.66
C HIS A 129 -108.91 -3.64 20.10
N GLN A 130 -109.11 -4.96 20.10
CA GLN A 130 -108.05 -5.94 20.36
C GLN A 130 -107.05 -5.99 19.20
N GLU A 131 -107.52 -6.05 17.95
CA GLU A 131 -106.69 -5.95 16.74
C GLU A 131 -105.86 -4.65 16.75
N LEU A 132 -106.49 -3.49 16.99
CA LEU A 132 -105.79 -2.21 17.06
C LEU A 132 -104.77 -2.14 18.23
N ALA A 133 -105.05 -2.79 19.36
CA ALA A 133 -104.07 -2.93 20.45
C ALA A 133 -102.86 -3.77 20.02
N THR A 134 -103.08 -4.96 19.45
CA THR A 134 -101.99 -5.83 18.97
C THR A 134 -101.17 -5.19 17.84
N LEU A 135 -101.80 -4.47 16.91
CA LEU A 135 -101.12 -3.69 15.86
C LEU A 135 -100.30 -2.53 16.45
N LYS A 136 -100.74 -1.94 17.56
CA LYS A 136 -99.99 -0.89 18.25
C LYS A 136 -98.77 -1.46 18.98
N GLU A 137 -98.91 -2.61 19.64
CA GLU A 137 -97.81 -3.33 20.28
C GLU A 137 -96.78 -3.81 19.24
N GLN A 138 -97.23 -4.41 18.14
CA GLN A 138 -96.39 -4.75 16.98
C GLN A 138 -95.67 -3.51 16.42
N LYS A 139 -96.37 -2.38 16.25
CA LYS A 139 -95.72 -1.13 15.81
C LYS A 139 -94.62 -0.70 16.79
N GLN A 140 -94.87 -0.72 18.09
CA GLN A 140 -93.86 -0.35 19.09
C GLN A 140 -92.68 -1.32 19.09
N HIS A 141 -92.91 -2.63 18.91
CA HIS A 141 -91.85 -3.62 18.75
C HIS A 141 -90.99 -3.32 17.52
N ASN A 142 -91.61 -3.08 16.35
CA ASN A 142 -90.91 -2.75 15.12
C ASN A 142 -90.18 -1.40 15.18
N GLU A 143 -90.69 -0.42 15.95
CA GLU A 143 -89.98 0.84 16.21
C GLU A 143 -88.72 0.63 17.07
N VAL A 144 -88.76 -0.28 18.05
CA VAL A 144 -87.60 -0.67 18.86
C VAL A 144 -86.60 -1.51 18.03
N GLU A 145 -87.08 -2.47 17.24
CA GLU A 145 -86.26 -3.26 16.33
C GLU A 145 -85.56 -2.38 15.28
N SER A 146 -86.28 -1.46 14.63
CA SER A 146 -85.68 -0.51 13.70
C SER A 146 -84.65 0.40 14.38
N SER A 147 -84.85 0.77 15.65
CA SER A 147 -83.87 1.55 16.42
C SER A 147 -82.62 0.72 16.75
N SER A 148 -82.79 -0.56 17.07
CA SER A 148 -81.68 -1.52 17.29
C SER A 148 -80.86 -1.73 16.01
N LEU A 149 -81.53 -2.01 14.88
CA LEU A 149 -80.90 -2.15 13.57
C LEU A 149 -80.18 -0.86 13.13
N GLN A 150 -80.72 0.31 13.46
CA GLN A 150 -80.08 1.59 13.17
C GLN A 150 -78.82 1.83 14.02
N MET A 151 -78.81 1.42 15.29
CA MET A 151 -77.59 1.43 16.12
C MET A 151 -76.55 0.41 15.64
N GLN A 152 -76.96 -0.79 15.23
CA GLN A 152 -76.07 -1.78 14.62
C GLN A 152 -75.45 -1.24 13.32
N LEU A 153 -76.24 -0.60 12.46
CA LEU A 153 -75.75 0.04 11.23
C LEU A 153 -74.74 1.15 11.52
N GLN A 154 -74.97 1.99 12.53
CA GLN A 154 -74.00 3.00 12.96
C GLN A 154 -72.71 2.39 13.50
N SER A 155 -72.80 1.29 14.28
CA SER A 155 -71.62 0.56 14.76
C SER A 155 -70.81 -0.03 13.61
N LEU A 156 -71.47 -0.60 12.59
CA LEU A 156 -70.82 -1.14 11.39
C LEU A 156 -70.19 -0.03 10.54
N GLN A 157 -70.84 1.13 10.41
CA GLN A 157 -70.29 2.28 9.68
C GLN A 157 -69.06 2.87 10.36
N GLU A 158 -69.02 2.93 11.69
CA GLU A 158 -67.81 3.36 12.41
C GLU A 158 -66.71 2.29 12.35
N GLN A 159 -67.04 1.00 12.39
CA GLN A 159 -66.08 -0.10 12.16
C GLN A 159 -65.50 -0.08 10.73
N GLU A 160 -66.32 0.21 9.72
CA GLU A 160 -65.88 0.42 8.33
C GLU A 160 -64.95 1.65 8.25
N ARG A 161 -65.32 2.77 8.88
CA ARG A 161 -64.50 3.99 8.91
C ARG A 161 -63.14 3.74 9.59
N GLN A 162 -63.11 3.00 10.70
CA GLN A 162 -61.88 2.61 11.38
C GLN A 162 -61.03 1.67 10.53
N SER A 163 -61.64 0.67 9.89
CA SER A 163 -60.94 -0.26 8.98
C SER A 163 -60.32 0.49 7.79
N ASN A 164 -61.06 1.42 7.18
CA ASN A 164 -60.56 2.26 6.09
C ASN A 164 -59.42 3.20 6.52
N GLN A 165 -59.47 3.74 7.76
CA GLN A 165 -58.34 4.47 8.32
C GLN A 165 -57.11 3.57 8.49
N THR A 166 -57.27 2.38 9.09
CA THR A 166 -56.17 1.41 9.25
C THR A 166 -55.58 0.97 7.91
N VAL A 167 -56.40 0.78 6.88
CA VAL A 167 -55.92 0.50 5.51
C VAL A 167 -55.14 1.70 4.94
N SER A 168 -55.59 2.94 5.16
CA SER A 168 -54.85 4.14 4.75
C SER A 168 -53.51 4.27 5.47
N ASP A 169 -53.48 4.00 6.77
CA ASP A 169 -52.27 4.07 7.60
C ASP A 169 -51.26 2.99 7.18
N ILE A 170 -51.72 1.75 6.97
CA ILE A 170 -50.91 0.64 6.43
C ILE A 170 -50.41 0.97 5.02
N THR A 171 -51.23 1.55 4.14
CA THR A 171 -50.82 1.96 2.79
C THR A 171 -49.71 3.00 2.84
N THR A 172 -49.81 3.95 3.79
CA THR A 172 -48.79 4.99 4.01
C THR A 172 -47.47 4.39 4.52
N GLN A 173 -47.55 3.44 5.47
CA GLN A 173 -46.38 2.70 5.96
C GLN A 173 -45.73 1.85 4.86
N LEU A 174 -46.54 1.22 4.00
CA LEU A 174 -46.05 0.41 2.88
C LEU A 174 -45.30 1.29 1.86
N GLN A 175 -45.83 2.47 1.50
CA GLN A 175 -45.12 3.45 0.67
C GLN A 175 -43.82 3.95 1.32
N GLN A 176 -43.80 4.14 2.66
CA GLN A 176 -42.58 4.51 3.38
C GLN A 176 -41.53 3.37 3.33
N ILE A 177 -41.94 2.12 3.47
CA ILE A 177 -41.08 0.94 3.37
C ILE A 177 -40.56 0.75 1.92
N GLU A 178 -41.39 0.99 0.91
CA GLU A 178 -40.95 0.97 -0.50
C GLU A 178 -39.91 2.07 -0.80
N SER A 179 -40.10 3.26 -0.23
CA SER A 179 -39.12 4.36 -0.30
C SER A 179 -37.80 3.98 0.38
N GLN A 180 -37.84 3.48 1.62
CA GLN A 180 -36.67 3.01 2.36
C GLN A 180 -35.94 1.87 1.63
N LYS A 181 -36.68 0.93 1.05
CA LYS A 181 -36.12 -0.13 0.19
C LYS A 181 -35.38 0.45 -1.00
N HIS A 182 -35.93 1.46 -1.68
CA HIS A 182 -35.28 2.09 -2.83
C HIS A 182 -34.01 2.85 -2.41
N THR A 183 -34.00 3.52 -1.26
CA THR A 183 -32.79 4.11 -0.66
C THR A 183 -31.72 3.05 -0.40
N LEU A 184 -32.05 2.00 0.35
CA LEU A 184 -31.13 0.89 0.66
C LEU A 184 -30.61 0.18 -0.60
N GLN A 185 -31.44 0.05 -1.64
CA GLN A 185 -31.03 -0.52 -2.92
C GLN A 185 -30.04 0.41 -3.66
N THR A 186 -30.22 1.73 -3.57
CA THR A 186 -29.28 2.72 -4.13
C THR A 186 -27.95 2.72 -3.36
N GLU A 187 -28.00 2.63 -2.03
CA GLU A 187 -26.81 2.49 -1.18
C GLU A 187 -26.06 1.18 -1.47
N PHE A 188 -26.78 0.08 -1.72
CA PHE A 188 -26.17 -1.20 -2.13
C PHE A 188 -25.49 -1.13 -3.51
N GLU A 189 -26.10 -0.45 -4.49
CA GLU A 189 -25.49 -0.21 -5.81
C GLU A 189 -24.24 0.69 -5.71
N GLN A 190 -24.24 1.69 -4.80
CA GLN A 190 -23.04 2.47 -4.48
C GLN A 190 -21.95 1.63 -3.80
N LEU A 191 -22.29 0.78 -2.84
CA LEU A 191 -21.35 -0.12 -2.17
C LEU A 191 -20.76 -1.16 -3.14
N GLN A 192 -21.55 -1.70 -4.08
CA GLN A 192 -21.02 -2.55 -5.15
C GLN A 192 -20.01 -1.81 -6.03
N THR A 193 -20.27 -0.54 -6.33
CA THR A 193 -19.36 0.32 -7.12
C THR A 193 -18.04 0.56 -6.36
N GLN A 194 -18.12 0.93 -5.08
CA GLN A 194 -16.94 1.12 -4.22
C GLN A 194 -16.12 -0.19 -4.05
N VAL A 195 -16.78 -1.34 -3.94
CA VAL A 195 -16.11 -2.64 -3.88
C VAL A 195 -15.39 -2.96 -5.20
N ALA A 196 -15.96 -2.59 -6.36
CA ALA A 196 -15.31 -2.75 -7.66
C ALA A 196 -14.08 -1.83 -7.81
N GLU A 197 -14.18 -0.57 -7.37
CA GLU A 197 -13.06 0.39 -7.33
C GLU A 197 -11.93 -0.09 -6.40
N GLN A 198 -12.27 -0.57 -5.20
CA GLN A 198 -11.33 -1.20 -4.26
C GLN A 198 -10.65 -2.43 -4.88
N LEU A 199 -11.38 -3.27 -5.62
CA LEU A 199 -10.82 -4.45 -6.28
C LEU A 199 -9.84 -4.07 -7.40
N GLN A 200 -10.15 -3.03 -8.17
CA GLN A 200 -9.26 -2.48 -9.19
C GLN A 200 -8.01 -1.84 -8.58
N GLN A 201 -8.17 -1.07 -7.49
CA GLN A 201 -7.04 -0.49 -6.75
C GLN A 201 -6.13 -1.58 -6.19
N LYS A 202 -6.71 -2.66 -5.63
CA LYS A 202 -5.96 -3.85 -5.19
C LYS A 202 -5.16 -4.48 -6.34
N GLN A 203 -5.76 -4.66 -7.52
CA GLN A 203 -5.04 -5.19 -8.69
C GLN A 203 -3.88 -4.28 -9.14
N GLY A 204 -4.04 -2.96 -9.05
CA GLY A 204 -2.95 -2.01 -9.28
C GLY A 204 -1.79 -2.21 -8.30
N LEU A 205 -2.08 -2.29 -7.01
CA LEU A 205 -1.10 -2.55 -5.95
C LEU A 205 -0.44 -3.94 -6.10
N GLU A 206 -1.19 -4.96 -6.53
CA GLU A 206 -0.64 -6.30 -6.81
C GLU A 206 0.34 -6.29 -8.00
N GLN A 207 0.10 -5.45 -9.02
CA GLN A 207 1.05 -5.23 -10.12
C GLN A 207 2.27 -4.42 -9.66
N GLU A 208 2.08 -3.38 -8.86
CA GLU A 208 3.16 -2.54 -8.32
C GLU A 208 4.10 -3.35 -7.42
N ILE A 209 3.54 -4.19 -6.52
CA ILE A 209 4.30 -5.15 -5.70
C ILE A 209 5.05 -6.17 -6.58
N ALA A 210 4.48 -6.60 -7.71
CA ALA A 210 5.18 -7.50 -8.63
C ALA A 210 6.37 -6.80 -9.31
N THR A 211 6.23 -5.54 -9.73
CA THR A 211 7.36 -4.75 -10.28
C THR A 211 8.42 -4.44 -9.23
N LEU A 212 8.03 -4.16 -7.98
CA LEU A 212 8.96 -3.91 -6.89
C LEU A 212 9.80 -5.16 -6.57
N LYS A 213 9.19 -6.36 -6.61
CA LYS A 213 9.91 -7.64 -6.44
C LYS A 213 10.88 -7.94 -7.58
N GLU A 214 10.55 -7.57 -8.80
CA GLU A 214 11.49 -7.66 -9.93
C GLU A 214 12.69 -6.73 -9.71
N THR A 215 12.46 -5.50 -9.24
CA THR A 215 13.58 -4.59 -8.89
C THR A 215 14.37 -5.05 -7.67
N GLU A 216 13.73 -5.65 -6.65
CA GLU A 216 14.38 -6.27 -5.49
C GLU A 216 15.29 -7.43 -5.91
N TYR A 217 14.83 -8.27 -6.84
CA TYR A 217 15.64 -9.34 -7.43
C TYR A 217 16.85 -8.80 -8.19
N GLN A 218 16.67 -7.80 -9.05
CA GLN A 218 17.79 -7.22 -9.82
C GLN A 218 18.79 -6.45 -8.93
N ILE A 219 18.32 -5.79 -7.85
CA ILE A 219 19.21 -5.17 -6.84
C ILE A 219 19.97 -6.26 -6.07
N THR A 220 19.35 -7.39 -5.77
CA THR A 220 20.01 -8.54 -5.14
C THR A 220 21.09 -9.13 -6.06
N GLU A 221 20.77 -9.35 -7.34
CA GLU A 221 21.74 -9.83 -8.33
C GLU A 221 22.92 -8.85 -8.52
N GLN A 222 22.66 -7.54 -8.49
CA GLN A 222 23.72 -6.52 -8.50
C GLN A 222 24.56 -6.54 -7.21
N SER A 223 23.93 -6.74 -6.04
CA SER A 223 24.64 -6.86 -4.76
C SER A 223 25.54 -8.09 -4.72
N ASP A 224 25.06 -9.25 -5.20
CA ASP A 224 25.84 -10.49 -5.26
C ASP A 224 27.02 -10.37 -6.24
N ASN A 225 26.82 -9.70 -7.39
CA ASN A 225 27.90 -9.38 -8.32
C ASN A 225 28.93 -8.42 -7.70
N LEU A 226 28.49 -7.36 -7.02
CA LEU A 226 29.37 -6.41 -6.33
C LEU A 226 30.16 -7.09 -5.21
N GLN A 227 29.52 -7.94 -4.40
CA GLN A 227 30.18 -8.70 -3.34
C GLN A 227 31.19 -9.71 -3.90
N THR A 228 30.89 -10.33 -5.04
CA THR A 228 31.84 -11.18 -5.77
C THR A 228 33.05 -10.37 -6.27
N HIS A 229 32.83 -9.14 -6.75
CA HIS A 229 33.91 -8.24 -7.19
C HIS A 229 34.77 -7.75 -6.03
N VAL A 230 34.16 -7.43 -4.88
CA VAL A 230 34.86 -7.06 -3.64
C VAL A 230 35.70 -8.23 -3.11
N GLN A 231 35.21 -9.47 -3.19
CA GLN A 231 36.00 -10.65 -2.83
C GLN A 231 37.20 -10.83 -3.76
N ALA A 232 37.03 -10.69 -5.07
CA ALA A 232 38.13 -10.78 -6.03
C ALA A 232 39.23 -9.71 -5.79
N LEU A 233 38.83 -8.49 -5.40
CA LEU A 233 39.77 -7.42 -5.00
C LEU A 233 40.48 -7.73 -3.68
N LEU A 234 39.78 -8.33 -2.70
CA LEU A 234 40.39 -8.81 -1.46
C LEU A 234 41.41 -9.93 -1.72
N ASP A 235 41.10 -10.86 -2.62
CA ASP A 235 41.99 -11.95 -3.00
C ASP A 235 43.25 -11.40 -3.72
N GLN A 236 43.09 -10.44 -4.64
CA GLN A 236 44.21 -9.73 -5.27
C GLN A 236 45.08 -8.95 -4.26
N GLN A 237 44.47 -8.27 -3.27
CA GLN A 237 45.23 -7.60 -2.22
C GLN A 237 46.03 -8.60 -1.38
N LEU A 238 45.51 -9.82 -1.20
CA LEU A 238 46.18 -10.88 -0.46
C LEU A 238 47.37 -11.45 -1.26
N GLU A 239 47.23 -11.66 -2.58
CA GLU A 239 48.36 -11.97 -3.47
C GLU A 239 49.41 -10.86 -3.50
N PHE A 240 49.00 -9.59 -3.57
CA PHE A 240 49.91 -8.44 -3.53
C PHE A 240 50.73 -8.42 -2.22
N ASN A 241 50.07 -8.59 -1.08
CA ASN A 241 50.73 -8.66 0.24
C ASN A 241 51.71 -9.85 0.31
N GLN A 242 51.38 -10.99 -0.29
CA GLN A 242 52.30 -12.14 -0.37
C GLN A 242 53.52 -11.85 -1.26
N LEU A 243 53.33 -11.20 -2.41
CA LEU A 243 54.43 -10.78 -3.28
C LEU A 243 55.34 -9.74 -2.59
N GLN A 244 54.77 -8.78 -1.86
CA GLN A 244 55.53 -7.79 -1.10
C GLN A 244 56.37 -8.44 0.01
N ASN A 245 55.84 -9.45 0.71
CA ASN A 245 56.60 -10.26 1.66
C ASN A 245 57.74 -11.03 0.97
N GLN A 246 57.49 -11.69 -0.17
CA GLN A 246 58.53 -12.40 -0.93
C GLN A 246 59.63 -11.47 -1.47
N ILE A 247 59.31 -10.21 -1.77
CA ILE A 247 60.30 -9.20 -2.14
C ILE A 247 61.17 -8.85 -0.94
N SER A 248 60.58 -8.61 0.24
CA SER A 248 61.29 -8.35 1.49
C SER A 248 62.20 -9.52 1.91
N GLU A 249 61.70 -10.76 1.85
CA GLU A 249 62.50 -11.98 2.09
C GLU A 249 63.69 -12.07 1.13
N LYS A 250 63.52 -11.71 -0.15
CA LYS A 250 64.60 -11.69 -1.14
C LYS A 250 65.59 -10.54 -0.94
N GLN A 251 65.16 -9.39 -0.42
CA GLN A 251 66.05 -8.30 -0.03
C GLN A 251 66.91 -8.72 1.18
N GLN A 252 66.32 -9.31 2.22
CA GLN A 252 67.07 -9.85 3.35
C GLN A 252 68.05 -10.97 2.92
N LEU A 253 67.64 -11.84 1.99
CA LEU A 253 68.52 -12.87 1.43
C LEU A 253 69.66 -12.26 0.59
N LYS A 254 69.40 -11.18 -0.15
CA LYS A 254 70.43 -10.42 -0.88
C LYS A 254 71.45 -9.81 0.10
N GLU A 255 70.99 -9.17 1.18
CA GLU A 255 71.86 -8.60 2.21
C GLU A 255 72.68 -9.68 2.94
N GLN A 256 72.06 -10.82 3.27
CA GLN A 256 72.77 -11.98 3.83
C GLN A 256 73.83 -12.50 2.87
N LEU A 257 73.51 -12.65 1.57
CA LEU A 257 74.49 -13.06 0.55
C LEU A 257 75.60 -12.02 0.33
N GLN A 258 75.33 -10.73 0.49
CA GLN A 258 76.36 -9.68 0.44
C GLN A 258 77.27 -9.71 1.69
N GLN A 259 76.71 -9.95 2.88
CA GLN A 259 77.50 -10.16 4.11
C GLN A 259 78.31 -11.47 4.05
N GLU A 260 77.74 -12.55 3.50
CA GLU A 260 78.49 -13.78 3.21
C GLU A 260 79.55 -13.55 2.15
N LEU A 261 79.32 -12.73 1.12
CA LEU A 261 80.34 -12.38 0.11
C LEU A 261 81.53 -11.65 0.76
N VAL A 262 81.30 -10.60 1.54
CA VAL A 262 82.35 -9.87 2.27
C VAL A 262 83.06 -10.78 3.29
N THR A 263 82.32 -11.69 3.92
CA THR A 263 82.89 -12.72 4.80
C THR A 263 83.72 -13.73 4.01
N LEU A 264 83.32 -14.12 2.81
CA LEU A 264 84.05 -15.03 1.92
C LEU A 264 85.24 -14.36 1.26
N GLU A 265 85.22 -13.05 1.01
CA GLU A 265 86.34 -12.27 0.48
C GLU A 265 87.41 -12.05 1.56
N SER A 266 87.01 -11.66 2.78
CA SER A 266 87.94 -11.63 3.91
C SER A 266 88.44 -13.03 4.28
N ARG A 267 87.61 -14.07 4.18
CA ARG A 267 88.04 -15.47 4.34
C ARG A 267 88.93 -15.94 3.20
N LYS A 268 88.75 -15.46 1.96
CA LYS A 268 89.61 -15.75 0.82
C LYS A 268 90.97 -15.08 1.00
N PHE A 269 91.02 -13.80 1.36
CA PHE A 269 92.26 -13.09 1.68
C PHE A 269 93.01 -13.75 2.86
N GLN A 270 92.28 -14.15 3.90
CA GLN A 270 92.83 -14.94 5.00
C GLN A 270 93.29 -16.32 4.52
N LEU A 271 92.59 -16.99 3.59
CA LEU A 271 92.99 -18.28 3.03
C LEU A 271 94.13 -18.18 2.01
N GLU A 272 94.35 -17.02 1.37
CA GLU A 272 95.53 -16.75 0.55
C GLU A 272 96.74 -16.55 1.47
N THR A 273 96.59 -15.76 2.55
CA THR A 273 97.58 -15.60 3.63
C THR A 273 97.89 -16.92 4.35
N ASP A 274 96.85 -17.70 4.65
CA ASP A 274 96.96 -19.02 5.26
C ASP A 274 97.47 -20.04 4.23
N SER A 275 97.31 -19.83 2.91
CA SER A 275 97.89 -20.68 1.87
C SER A 275 99.38 -20.39 1.66
N GLU A 276 99.86 -19.16 1.85
CA GLU A 276 101.31 -18.90 1.92
C GLU A 276 101.92 -19.54 3.17
N ASN A 277 101.25 -19.40 4.32
CA ASN A 277 101.63 -20.09 5.55
C ASN A 277 101.51 -21.62 5.44
N LEU A 278 100.49 -22.16 4.77
CA LEU A 278 100.29 -23.60 4.58
C LEU A 278 101.17 -24.14 3.46
N GLN A 279 101.61 -23.36 2.48
CA GLN A 279 102.66 -23.80 1.56
C GLN A 279 104.02 -23.88 2.27
N THR A 280 104.23 -23.05 3.29
CA THR A 280 105.35 -23.15 4.23
C THR A 280 105.19 -24.36 5.17
N GLN A 281 104.00 -24.56 5.77
CA GLN A 281 103.74 -25.70 6.66
C GLN A 281 103.56 -27.02 5.93
N ILE A 282 103.22 -27.07 4.64
CA ILE A 282 103.19 -28.32 3.85
C ILE A 282 104.61 -28.83 3.64
N GLN A 283 105.62 -27.96 3.54
CA GLN A 283 107.03 -28.38 3.62
C GLN A 283 107.39 -28.98 5.00
N GLU A 284 106.69 -28.59 6.08
CA GLU A 284 106.81 -29.18 7.42
C GLU A 284 105.86 -30.37 7.68
N LEU A 285 104.78 -30.53 6.91
CA LEU A 285 103.71 -31.50 7.11
C LEU A 285 103.71 -32.65 6.10
N GLU A 286 104.32 -32.51 4.92
CA GLU A 286 104.83 -33.68 4.17
C GLU A 286 105.81 -34.48 5.05
N GLN A 287 106.50 -33.81 5.98
CA GLN A 287 107.34 -34.45 6.99
C GLN A 287 106.52 -35.25 8.03
N GLN A 288 105.28 -34.83 8.36
CA GLN A 288 104.45 -35.38 9.43
C GLN A 288 103.31 -36.30 8.96
N GLN A 289 102.80 -36.14 7.74
CA GLN A 289 101.72 -36.98 7.17
C GLN A 289 102.14 -38.46 7.01
N THR A 290 103.44 -38.73 7.10
CA THR A 290 104.02 -40.07 7.31
C THR A 290 103.51 -40.80 8.56
N GLN A 291 102.94 -40.10 9.56
CA GLN A 291 102.75 -40.65 10.92
C GLN A 291 101.30 -40.88 11.38
N ILE A 292 100.29 -40.20 10.82
CA ILE A 292 98.92 -40.22 11.38
C ILE A 292 97.90 -40.53 10.29
N ASN A 293 97.46 -41.79 10.21
CA ASN A 293 96.52 -42.27 9.19
C ASN A 293 95.58 -43.38 9.73
N GLU A 294 95.20 -43.30 11.02
CA GLU A 294 94.48 -44.38 11.74
C GLU A 294 93.31 -43.87 12.64
N SER A 295 92.06 -44.32 12.33
CA SER A 295 90.85 -44.45 13.20
C SER A 295 89.56 -43.58 12.97
N LEU A 296 88.40 -44.14 13.41
CA LEU A 296 86.96 -43.85 13.08
C LEU A 296 86.02 -44.44 14.20
N ALA A 297 84.70 -44.23 14.36
CA ALA A 297 83.65 -43.25 13.96
C ALA A 297 82.28 -43.62 14.68
N ALA A 298 81.09 -43.34 14.08
CA ALA A 298 79.70 -43.62 14.57
C ALA A 298 79.14 -42.62 15.66
N PRO A 299 77.84 -42.62 16.12
CA PRO A 299 76.69 -43.55 15.95
C PRO A 299 75.30 -42.91 15.61
N ILE A 300 74.17 -43.66 15.75
CA ILE A 300 72.74 -43.26 15.52
C ILE A 300 71.78 -44.03 16.47
N ALA A 301 70.73 -43.41 17.07
CA ALA A 301 69.63 -44.13 17.75
C ALA A 301 68.35 -43.30 18.12
N GLU A 302 67.41 -43.01 17.20
CA GLU A 302 66.09 -42.42 17.55
C GLU A 302 64.96 -42.86 16.61
N LYS A 303 63.95 -43.61 17.11
CA LYS A 303 62.81 -44.12 16.28
C LYS A 303 61.50 -44.48 17.01
N GLN A 304 61.49 -44.68 18.34
CA GLN A 304 60.45 -45.50 18.99
C GLN A 304 59.16 -44.80 19.46
N ASN A 305 58.89 -43.55 19.08
CA ASN A 305 57.89 -42.70 19.78
C ASN A 305 56.50 -42.59 19.10
N LEU A 306 56.08 -43.54 18.25
CA LEU A 306 54.95 -43.35 17.31
C LEU A 306 53.75 -44.33 17.45
N GLU A 307 53.79 -45.32 18.33
CA GLU A 307 52.79 -46.42 18.34
C GLU A 307 51.58 -46.20 19.28
N ALA A 308 51.50 -45.09 20.02
CA ALA A 308 50.56 -44.95 21.15
C ALA A 308 49.12 -44.53 20.79
N SER A 309 48.90 -43.80 19.68
CA SER A 309 47.71 -42.95 19.52
C SER A 309 46.44 -43.62 18.96
N LEU A 310 46.46 -44.92 18.63
CA LEU A 310 45.42 -45.55 17.78
C LEU A 310 44.20 -46.15 18.53
N ASN A 311 44.17 -46.15 19.86
CA ASN A 311 43.27 -47.03 20.64
C ASN A 311 41.96 -46.42 21.17
N SER A 312 41.72 -45.10 21.08
CA SER A 312 40.55 -44.47 21.72
C SER A 312 39.25 -44.57 20.91
N LEU A 313 39.32 -44.43 19.58
CA LEU A 313 38.18 -44.14 18.69
C LEU A 313 37.16 -45.29 18.51
N ARG A 314 37.33 -46.42 19.22
CA ARG A 314 36.54 -47.64 18.99
C ARG A 314 35.26 -47.75 19.84
N ASN A 315 35.18 -47.07 20.98
CA ASN A 315 34.14 -47.34 21.97
C ASN A 315 32.81 -46.60 21.71
N ASP A 316 32.84 -45.43 21.08
CA ASP A 316 31.67 -44.54 21.01
C ASP A 316 30.55 -45.05 20.07
N TRP A 317 30.87 -45.97 19.15
CA TRP A 317 29.93 -46.50 18.16
C TRP A 317 28.87 -47.43 18.76
N GLU A 318 29.20 -48.15 19.83
CA GLU A 318 28.37 -49.24 20.38
C GLU A 318 27.12 -48.73 21.13
N GLN A 319 27.10 -47.45 21.52
CA GLN A 319 26.04 -46.88 22.37
C GLN A 319 24.74 -46.54 21.61
N LEU A 320 24.81 -46.13 20.34
CA LEU A 320 23.63 -45.68 19.59
C LEU A 320 22.63 -46.80 19.28
N GLN A 321 23.08 -48.05 19.13
CA GLN A 321 22.24 -49.16 18.67
C GLN A 321 21.10 -49.51 19.66
N THR A 322 21.22 -49.10 20.93
CA THR A 322 20.28 -49.46 22.00
C THR A 322 18.99 -48.65 22.00
N GLN A 323 18.95 -47.45 21.39
CA GLN A 323 17.78 -46.57 21.48
C GLN A 323 16.65 -46.94 20.50
N LEU A 324 16.97 -47.61 19.38
CA LEU A 324 16.01 -47.89 18.30
C LEU A 324 14.95 -48.94 18.68
N THR A 325 15.26 -49.86 19.60
CA THR A 325 14.36 -50.96 19.99
C THR A 325 13.20 -50.53 20.89
N GLN A 326 13.30 -49.40 21.59
CA GLN A 326 12.28 -48.98 22.56
C GLN A 326 10.96 -48.55 21.89
N GLN A 327 11.02 -47.76 20.80
CA GLN A 327 9.81 -47.24 20.13
C GLN A 327 8.97 -48.31 19.42
N GLN A 328 9.50 -49.52 19.24
CA GLN A 328 8.74 -50.63 18.65
C GLN A 328 7.59 -51.07 19.56
N HIS A 329 7.74 -50.94 20.88
CA HIS A 329 6.86 -51.54 21.90
C HIS A 329 5.57 -50.72 22.14
N ASP A 330 5.61 -49.40 21.98
CA ASP A 330 4.48 -48.51 22.29
C ASP A 330 3.32 -48.67 21.27
N LYS A 331 3.63 -49.16 20.07
CA LYS A 331 2.67 -49.37 18.99
C LYS A 331 1.65 -50.48 19.26
N GLU A 332 2.01 -51.49 20.06
CA GLU A 332 1.15 -52.66 20.29
C GLU A 332 0.15 -52.46 21.44
N ALA A 333 0.36 -51.45 22.29
CA ALA A 333 -0.59 -51.07 23.36
C ALA A 333 -1.93 -50.56 22.80
N LEU A 334 -1.88 -49.67 21.79
CA LEU A 334 -3.06 -49.06 21.16
C LEU A 334 -3.99 -50.05 20.44
N ALA A 335 -3.52 -51.26 20.13
CA ALA A 335 -4.34 -52.30 19.50
C ALA A 335 -5.34 -52.95 20.49
N GLN A 336 -5.08 -52.91 21.79
CA GLN A 336 -5.91 -53.61 22.79
C GLN A 336 -7.17 -52.82 23.15
N GLU A 337 -7.10 -51.49 23.18
CA GLU A 337 -8.20 -50.60 23.57
C GLU A 337 -9.43 -50.71 22.64
N ILE A 338 -9.20 -50.85 21.33
CA ILE A 338 -10.25 -51.04 20.31
C ILE A 338 -11.05 -52.34 20.53
N THR A 339 -10.48 -53.32 21.22
CA THR A 339 -11.16 -54.60 21.52
C THR A 339 -12.17 -54.46 22.65
N ALA A 340 -11.89 -53.61 23.66
CA ALA A 340 -12.76 -53.42 24.81
C ALA A 340 -14.13 -52.80 24.44
N LEU A 341 -14.12 -51.80 23.55
CA LEU A 341 -15.34 -51.09 23.13
C LEU A 341 -16.36 -51.96 22.36
N ARG A 342 -15.94 -53.13 21.83
CA ARG A 342 -16.87 -54.06 21.18
C ARG A 342 -17.69 -54.86 22.19
N ALA A 343 -17.10 -55.28 23.31
CA ALA A 343 -17.81 -56.05 24.34
C ALA A 343 -18.96 -55.27 24.99
N GLN A 344 -18.84 -53.95 25.07
CA GLN A 344 -19.89 -53.08 25.63
C GLN A 344 -21.16 -53.03 24.77
N LYS A 345 -21.08 -53.37 23.48
CA LYS A 345 -22.24 -53.38 22.56
C LYS A 345 -23.14 -54.59 22.77
N ASP A 346 -22.57 -55.76 23.03
CA ASP A 346 -23.33 -57.02 23.08
C ASP A 346 -24.20 -57.13 24.34
N GLN A 347 -23.79 -56.49 25.44
CA GLN A 347 -24.56 -56.41 26.69
C GLN A 347 -25.94 -55.74 26.50
N LEU A 348 -26.03 -54.70 25.67
CA LEU A 348 -27.28 -53.92 25.48
C LEU A 348 -28.36 -54.68 24.70
N ASN A 349 -28.00 -55.72 23.94
CA ASN A 349 -29.00 -56.57 23.28
C ASN A 349 -29.72 -57.49 24.28
N LEU A 350 -29.01 -57.94 25.33
CA LEU A 350 -29.49 -58.95 26.27
C LEU A 350 -30.62 -58.42 27.19
N ASP A 351 -30.63 -57.11 27.46
CA ASP A 351 -31.67 -56.46 28.25
C ASP A 351 -33.00 -56.28 27.48
N SER A 352 -32.95 -56.29 26.14
CA SER A 352 -34.15 -56.15 25.28
C SER A 352 -35.04 -57.39 25.32
N ASP A 353 -34.45 -58.59 25.23
CA ASP A 353 -35.17 -59.87 25.25
C ASP A 353 -35.90 -60.11 26.59
N ASN A 354 -35.34 -59.59 27.69
CA ASN A 354 -35.85 -59.79 29.05
C ASN A 354 -37.19 -59.06 29.29
N LEU A 355 -37.35 -57.85 28.74
CA LEU A 355 -38.62 -57.10 28.81
C LEU A 355 -39.74 -57.77 28.01
N GLN A 356 -39.40 -58.42 26.88
CA GLN A 356 -40.39 -59.08 26.02
C GLN A 356 -40.99 -60.34 26.65
N ALA A 357 -40.31 -60.95 27.63
CA ALA A 357 -40.82 -62.09 28.40
C ALA A 357 -41.91 -61.71 29.42
N GLN A 358 -41.86 -60.51 30.01
CA GLN A 358 -42.77 -60.11 31.11
C GLN A 358 -44.21 -59.87 30.65
N ILE A 359 -44.40 -59.38 29.42
CA ILE A 359 -45.72 -59.10 28.85
C ILE A 359 -46.59 -60.37 28.75
N LYS A 360 -45.97 -61.55 28.54
CA LYS A 360 -46.69 -62.82 28.38
C LYS A 360 -47.39 -63.31 29.65
N ILE A 361 -46.82 -63.02 30.83
CA ILE A 361 -47.26 -63.60 32.11
C ILE A 361 -48.55 -62.94 32.64
N LEU A 362 -48.82 -61.69 32.25
CA LEU A 362 -50.00 -60.95 32.71
C LEU A 362 -51.30 -61.32 31.96
N THR A 363 -51.21 -61.98 30.81
CA THR A 363 -52.41 -62.38 30.02
C THR A 363 -53.07 -63.66 30.56
N GLU A 364 -52.35 -64.50 31.29
CA GLU A 364 -52.83 -65.83 31.72
C GLU A 364 -53.58 -65.80 33.09
N GLN A 365 -53.75 -64.63 33.71
CA GLN A 365 -54.39 -64.49 35.05
C GLN A 365 -55.90 -64.17 35.03
N GLN A 366 -56.54 -64.06 33.87
CA GLN A 366 -57.90 -63.48 33.76
C GLN A 366 -59.09 -64.48 33.79
N GLU A 367 -58.85 -65.81 33.84
CA GLU A 367 -59.92 -66.82 33.60
C GLU A 367 -60.41 -67.67 34.80
N SER A 368 -59.90 -67.51 36.03
CA SER A 368 -59.91 -68.62 37.01
C SER A 368 -60.89 -68.60 38.20
N LEU A 369 -61.81 -67.63 38.36
CA LEU A 369 -62.63 -67.49 39.60
C LEU A 369 -64.16 -67.34 39.42
N SER A 370 -64.75 -68.19 38.58
CA SER A 370 -66.20 -68.25 38.30
C SER A 370 -66.99 -69.22 39.22
N THR A 371 -66.53 -69.49 40.45
CA THR A 371 -66.88 -70.70 41.22
C THR A 371 -67.34 -70.45 42.68
N LEU A 372 -68.40 -69.64 42.90
CA LEU A 372 -68.97 -69.42 44.25
C LEU A 372 -70.52 -69.42 44.33
N GLU A 373 -71.19 -70.30 43.59
CA GLU A 373 -72.67 -70.42 43.51
C GLU A 373 -73.37 -70.99 44.78
N VAL A 374 -72.62 -71.36 45.82
CA VAL A 374 -73.09 -72.34 46.83
C VAL A 374 -73.87 -71.75 48.03
N HIS A 375 -73.84 -70.43 48.27
CA HIS A 375 -74.42 -69.82 49.49
C HIS A 375 -75.91 -69.43 49.42
N LYS A 376 -76.64 -69.84 48.38
CA LYS A 376 -77.97 -69.31 48.04
C LYS A 376 -79.18 -70.07 48.64
N GLN A 377 -79.02 -71.29 49.17
CA GLN A 377 -80.13 -72.24 49.37
C GLN A 377 -80.74 -72.36 50.79
N GLN A 378 -80.34 -71.55 51.78
CA GLN A 378 -80.58 -71.91 53.21
C GLN A 378 -81.61 -71.07 54.00
N LEU A 379 -82.53 -70.34 53.35
CA LEU A 379 -83.33 -69.28 54.01
C LEU A 379 -84.86 -69.29 53.82
N GLU A 380 -85.47 -70.35 53.24
CA GLU A 380 -86.82 -70.26 52.64
C GLU A 380 -87.97 -71.00 53.40
N VAL A 381 -87.77 -71.45 54.65
CA VAL A 381 -88.63 -72.50 55.26
C VAL A 381 -89.60 -72.03 56.38
N GLN A 382 -89.48 -70.81 56.91
CA GLN A 382 -89.98 -70.55 58.29
C GLN A 382 -91.37 -69.89 58.48
N GLN A 383 -92.12 -69.49 57.42
CA GLN A 383 -93.23 -68.52 57.57
C GLN A 383 -94.67 -69.02 57.31
N VAL A 384 -94.95 -70.33 57.41
CA VAL A 384 -96.27 -70.92 57.04
C VAL A 384 -97.29 -71.00 58.21
N ALA A 385 -96.88 -70.72 59.45
CA ALA A 385 -97.59 -71.21 60.65
C ALA A 385 -98.81 -70.41 61.15
N LEU A 386 -99.15 -69.23 60.62
CA LEU A 386 -100.05 -68.27 61.29
C LEU A 386 -101.54 -68.33 60.88
N ASN A 387 -101.95 -69.33 60.09
CA ASN A 387 -103.23 -69.31 59.35
C ASN A 387 -104.47 -69.84 60.14
N THR A 388 -104.42 -69.88 61.47
CA THR A 388 -105.33 -70.71 62.30
C THR A 388 -106.42 -69.93 63.06
N GLU A 389 -106.40 -68.60 63.07
CA GLU A 389 -107.26 -67.76 63.95
C GLU A 389 -108.72 -67.58 63.47
N LEU A 390 -109.12 -68.28 62.39
CA LEU A 390 -110.35 -68.00 61.63
C LEU A 390 -111.65 -68.51 62.28
N GLU A 391 -111.58 -69.35 63.32
CA GLU A 391 -112.74 -70.12 63.82
C GLU A 391 -113.65 -69.39 64.85
N GLN A 392 -113.18 -68.34 65.55
CA GLN A 392 -113.96 -67.74 66.66
C GLN A 392 -115.16 -66.87 66.24
N LEU A 393 -115.41 -66.70 64.94
CA LEU A 393 -116.44 -65.81 64.38
C LEU A 393 -117.90 -66.24 64.65
N GLN A 394 -118.13 -67.43 65.22
CA GLN A 394 -119.44 -68.10 65.19
C GLN A 394 -120.40 -67.75 66.35
N HIS A 395 -119.95 -67.10 67.43
CA HIS A 395 -120.76 -66.90 68.64
C HIS A 395 -121.59 -65.60 68.68
N GLN A 396 -121.36 -64.63 67.78
CA GLN A 396 -121.90 -63.26 67.92
C GLN A 396 -123.36 -63.04 67.45
N VAL A 397 -124.05 -64.06 66.94
CA VAL A 397 -125.31 -63.89 66.19
C VAL A 397 -126.55 -63.75 67.10
N SER A 398 -126.60 -64.43 68.25
CA SER A 398 -127.90 -64.90 68.78
C SER A 398 -128.73 -63.90 69.64
N GLU A 399 -128.12 -62.88 70.26
CA GLU A 399 -128.87 -61.89 71.08
C GLU A 399 -128.83 -60.45 70.53
N LYS A 400 -128.39 -60.31 69.27
CA LYS A 400 -128.53 -59.09 68.44
C LYS A 400 -129.97 -58.57 68.32
N GLN A 401 -130.95 -59.35 68.76
CA GLN A 401 -132.37 -59.03 68.76
C GLN A 401 -132.73 -57.98 69.82
N GLY A 402 -132.21 -58.08 71.05
CA GLY A 402 -132.51 -57.13 72.14
C GLY A 402 -131.94 -55.74 71.88
N THR A 403 -130.79 -55.66 71.21
CA THR A 403 -130.18 -54.40 70.77
C THR A 403 -131.00 -53.66 69.69
N LYS A 404 -131.97 -54.29 69.02
CA LYS A 404 -132.67 -53.71 67.86
C LYS A 404 -133.42 -52.42 68.20
N GLU A 405 -134.08 -52.35 69.36
CA GLU A 405 -134.93 -51.21 69.70
C GLU A 405 -134.11 -49.99 70.18
N GLN A 406 -132.94 -50.21 70.79
CA GLN A 406 -131.96 -49.15 71.00
C GLN A 406 -131.31 -48.72 69.67
N LEU A 407 -130.97 -49.69 68.82
CA LEU A 407 -130.40 -49.43 67.49
C LEU A 407 -131.32 -48.58 66.61
N GLU A 408 -132.64 -48.70 66.70
CA GLU A 408 -133.55 -47.85 65.92
C GLU A 408 -133.50 -46.37 66.35
N GLN A 409 -133.24 -46.10 67.64
CA GLN A 409 -133.07 -44.73 68.16
C GLN A 409 -131.64 -44.18 67.89
N GLU A 410 -130.63 -45.04 68.00
CA GLU A 410 -129.27 -44.72 67.54
C GLU A 410 -129.22 -44.47 66.04
N LEU A 411 -129.96 -45.23 65.22
CA LEU A 411 -129.94 -45.12 63.75
C LEU A 411 -130.54 -43.80 63.26
N ALA A 412 -131.55 -43.25 63.93
CA ALA A 412 -132.01 -41.88 63.69
C ALA A 412 -130.93 -40.83 64.02
N THR A 413 -130.19 -41.03 65.11
CA THR A 413 -129.09 -40.15 65.52
C THR A 413 -127.89 -40.25 64.55
N PHE A 414 -127.53 -41.47 64.16
CA PHE A 414 -126.52 -41.76 63.14
C PHE A 414 -126.95 -41.29 61.75
N GLN A 415 -128.23 -41.22 61.41
CA GLN A 415 -128.69 -40.59 60.16
C GLN A 415 -128.40 -39.08 60.18
N GLY A 416 -128.71 -38.39 61.28
CA GLY A 416 -128.35 -36.98 61.46
C GLY A 416 -126.84 -36.74 61.40
N GLN A 417 -126.06 -37.52 62.15
CA GLN A 417 -124.60 -37.44 62.13
C GLN A 417 -124.01 -37.80 60.76
N LYS A 418 -124.54 -38.82 60.07
CA LYS A 418 -124.12 -39.18 58.70
C LYS A 418 -124.42 -38.06 57.70
N GLN A 419 -125.51 -37.33 57.87
CA GLN A 419 -125.85 -36.22 56.98
C GLN A 419 -125.02 -34.96 57.28
N GLN A 420 -124.68 -34.70 58.55
CA GLN A 420 -123.67 -33.70 58.90
C GLN A 420 -122.29 -34.08 58.35
N LEU A 421 -121.82 -35.31 58.59
CA LEU A 421 -120.54 -35.83 58.08
C LEU A 421 -120.49 -35.88 56.55
N ALA A 422 -121.61 -36.11 55.86
CA ALA A 422 -121.67 -35.98 54.40
C ALA A 422 -121.45 -34.52 53.97
N THR A 423 -122.07 -33.56 54.65
CA THR A 423 -121.90 -32.12 54.38
C THR A 423 -120.47 -31.66 54.69
N GLU A 424 -119.91 -32.08 55.83
CA GLU A 424 -118.49 -31.83 56.17
C GLU A 424 -117.55 -32.54 55.19
N SER A 425 -117.86 -33.75 54.72
CA SER A 425 -117.08 -34.45 53.71
C SER A 425 -117.16 -33.77 52.34
N GLU A 426 -118.30 -33.20 51.94
CA GLU A 426 -118.42 -32.41 50.72
C GLU A 426 -117.65 -31.09 50.84
N GLN A 427 -117.71 -30.40 51.99
CA GLN A 427 -116.90 -29.21 52.24
C GLN A 427 -115.40 -29.52 52.27
N LEU A 428 -114.99 -30.61 52.92
CA LEU A 428 -113.59 -31.06 52.96
C LEU A 428 -113.11 -31.52 51.58
N GLN A 429 -113.94 -32.21 50.79
CA GLN A 429 -113.61 -32.59 49.41
C GLN A 429 -113.47 -31.35 48.51
N ALA A 430 -114.33 -30.34 48.68
CA ALA A 430 -114.22 -29.06 47.98
C ALA A 430 -112.96 -28.28 48.41
N GLN A 431 -112.64 -28.24 49.71
CA GLN A 431 -111.41 -27.64 50.23
C GLN A 431 -110.15 -28.39 49.74
N LEU A 432 -110.18 -29.73 49.70
CA LEU A 432 -109.09 -30.55 49.14
C LEU A 432 -108.90 -30.25 47.64
N SER A 433 -109.99 -30.17 46.88
CA SER A 433 -109.95 -29.82 45.46
C SER A 433 -109.44 -28.40 45.23
N GLN A 434 -109.83 -27.45 46.08
CA GLN A 434 -109.33 -26.07 46.06
C GLN A 434 -107.84 -26.00 46.45
N LEU A 435 -107.40 -26.72 47.48
CA LEU A 435 -106.00 -26.82 47.90
C LEU A 435 -105.14 -27.50 46.84
N GLN A 436 -105.64 -28.55 46.17
CA GLN A 436 -104.96 -29.19 45.04
C GLN A 436 -104.83 -28.22 43.86
N ALA A 437 -105.88 -27.48 43.50
CA ALA A 437 -105.80 -26.44 42.47
C ALA A 437 -104.80 -25.32 42.87
N GLN A 438 -104.86 -24.85 44.12
CA GLN A 438 -103.91 -23.87 44.65
C GLN A 438 -102.47 -24.41 44.78
N LEU A 439 -102.26 -25.73 44.81
CA LEU A 439 -100.94 -26.36 44.80
C LEU A 439 -100.36 -26.42 43.37
N THR A 440 -101.19 -26.59 42.34
CA THR A 440 -100.71 -26.71 40.95
C THR A 440 -100.01 -25.45 40.43
N GLN A 441 -100.43 -24.24 40.85
CA GLN A 441 -99.77 -23.00 40.42
C GLN A 441 -98.34 -22.85 40.99
N PRO A 442 -98.09 -22.99 42.32
CA PRO A 442 -96.74 -23.08 42.87
C PRO A 442 -95.91 -24.25 42.31
N GLN A 443 -96.52 -25.39 41.98
CA GLN A 443 -95.81 -26.51 41.35
C GLN A 443 -95.33 -26.17 39.93
N GLN A 444 -96.17 -25.50 39.12
CA GLN A 444 -95.78 -25.02 37.80
C GLN A 444 -94.71 -23.93 37.88
N GLN A 445 -94.84 -22.97 38.80
CA GLN A 445 -93.83 -21.93 39.05
C GLN A 445 -92.50 -22.54 39.52
N LYS A 446 -92.53 -23.55 40.40
CA LYS A 446 -91.34 -24.30 40.81
C LYS A 446 -90.68 -24.97 39.60
N GLN A 447 -91.47 -25.66 38.76
CA GLN A 447 -90.94 -26.36 37.59
C GLN A 447 -90.34 -25.38 36.55
N GLN A 448 -90.94 -24.20 36.38
CA GLN A 448 -90.39 -23.12 35.53
C GLN A 448 -89.06 -22.60 36.11
N LEU A 449 -89.01 -22.29 37.41
CA LEU A 449 -87.76 -21.84 38.07
C LEU A 449 -86.67 -22.91 38.06
N GLU A 450 -87.01 -24.19 38.15
CA GLU A 450 -86.06 -25.31 38.01
C GLU A 450 -85.52 -25.44 36.57
N GLN A 451 -86.33 -25.11 35.55
CA GLN A 451 -85.87 -25.03 34.16
C GLN A 451 -85.00 -23.78 33.91
N GLU A 452 -85.42 -22.60 34.38
CA GLU A 452 -84.65 -21.36 34.27
C GLU A 452 -83.27 -21.50 34.94
N LEU A 453 -83.23 -22.06 36.17
CA LEU A 453 -81.98 -22.31 36.90
C LEU A 453 -81.08 -23.31 36.19
N ALA A 454 -81.64 -24.36 35.57
CA ALA A 454 -80.86 -25.27 34.72
C ALA A 454 -80.24 -24.56 33.51
N THR A 455 -81.00 -23.70 32.81
CA THR A 455 -80.46 -22.91 31.68
C THR A 455 -79.43 -21.87 32.11
N PHE A 456 -79.57 -21.25 33.28
CA PHE A 456 -78.56 -20.32 33.81
C PHE A 456 -77.27 -21.04 34.22
N GLU A 457 -77.36 -22.25 34.79
CA GLU A 457 -76.17 -23.03 35.11
C GLU A 457 -75.48 -23.54 33.83
N GLU A 458 -76.23 -23.93 32.79
CA GLU A 458 -75.66 -24.26 31.47
C GLU A 458 -74.95 -23.06 30.83
N GLN A 459 -75.59 -21.89 30.78
CA GLN A 459 -74.98 -20.65 30.30
C GLN A 459 -73.73 -20.27 31.10
N LYS A 460 -73.74 -20.51 32.41
CA LYS A 460 -72.58 -20.29 33.29
C LYS A 460 -71.44 -21.26 32.98
N GLN A 461 -71.70 -22.53 32.71
CA GLN A 461 -70.66 -23.47 32.26
C GLN A 461 -70.10 -23.11 30.88
N GLN A 462 -70.95 -22.64 29.95
CA GLN A 462 -70.52 -22.13 28.64
C GLN A 462 -69.60 -20.91 28.81
N LEU A 463 -70.03 -19.88 29.56
CA LEU A 463 -69.23 -18.69 29.84
C LEU A 463 -67.93 -18.98 30.63
N GLN A 464 -67.92 -19.98 31.52
CA GLN A 464 -66.69 -20.43 32.18
C GLN A 464 -65.73 -21.13 31.21
N THR A 465 -66.26 -21.86 30.22
CA THR A 465 -65.47 -22.49 29.15
C THR A 465 -64.88 -21.43 28.23
N GLU A 466 -65.71 -20.52 27.70
CA GLU A 466 -65.28 -19.39 26.87
C GLU A 466 -64.21 -18.55 27.59
N LEU A 467 -64.40 -18.22 28.87
CA LEU A 467 -63.43 -17.45 29.65
C LEU A 467 -62.10 -18.21 29.85
N SER A 468 -62.14 -19.54 30.00
CA SER A 468 -60.92 -20.37 30.05
C SER A 468 -60.22 -20.44 28.68
N GLU A 469 -60.98 -20.50 27.59
CA GLU A 469 -60.44 -20.47 26.22
C GLU A 469 -59.82 -19.11 25.90
N LEU A 470 -60.48 -18.00 26.24
CA LEU A 470 -59.96 -16.63 26.11
C LEU A 470 -58.70 -16.41 26.97
N GLN A 471 -58.62 -16.95 28.18
CA GLN A 471 -57.40 -16.92 29.00
C GLN A 471 -56.23 -17.71 28.36
N THR A 472 -56.55 -18.83 27.70
CA THR A 472 -55.58 -19.67 26.97
C THR A 472 -55.13 -19.00 25.65
N GLN A 473 -56.06 -18.35 24.95
CA GLN A 473 -55.77 -17.56 23.74
C GLN A 473 -55.00 -16.27 24.06
N LEU A 474 -55.15 -15.69 25.26
CA LEU A 474 -54.39 -14.52 25.70
C LEU A 474 -52.91 -14.86 26.02
N THR A 475 -52.62 -16.10 26.44
CA THR A 475 -51.27 -16.49 26.86
C THR A 475 -50.29 -16.67 25.68
N GLN A 476 -50.76 -17.06 24.49
CA GLN A 476 -49.91 -17.12 23.29
C GLN A 476 -49.36 -15.73 22.87
N PRO A 477 -50.19 -14.69 22.65
CA PRO A 477 -49.72 -13.34 22.36
C PRO A 477 -48.85 -12.74 23.47
N GLN A 478 -49.10 -13.11 24.74
CA GLN A 478 -48.22 -12.69 25.85
C GLN A 478 -46.82 -13.32 25.75
N GLN A 479 -46.73 -14.62 25.43
CA GLN A 479 -45.44 -15.29 25.21
C GLN A 479 -44.73 -14.76 23.95
N GLN A 480 -45.44 -14.58 22.84
CA GLN A 480 -44.90 -14.00 21.60
C GLN A 480 -44.41 -12.57 21.83
N LYS A 481 -45.16 -11.75 22.58
CA LYS A 481 -44.72 -10.41 22.99
C LYS A 481 -43.41 -10.50 23.80
N GLN A 482 -43.34 -11.39 24.79
CA GLN A 482 -42.15 -11.52 25.65
C GLN A 482 -40.92 -12.02 24.86
N GLN A 483 -41.11 -12.87 23.86
CA GLN A 483 -40.07 -13.28 22.91
C GLN A 483 -39.59 -12.11 22.05
N LEU A 484 -40.52 -11.34 21.46
CA LEU A 484 -40.19 -10.15 20.66
C LEU A 484 -39.50 -9.06 21.51
N GLU A 485 -39.87 -8.88 22.78
CA GLU A 485 -39.18 -7.97 23.70
C GLU A 485 -37.73 -8.43 24.00
N GLN A 486 -37.46 -9.75 24.03
CA GLN A 486 -36.10 -10.31 24.16
C GLN A 486 -35.29 -10.21 22.87
N GLU A 487 -35.88 -10.51 21.71
CA GLU A 487 -35.24 -10.37 20.40
C GLU A 487 -34.87 -8.92 20.11
N LEU A 488 -35.76 -7.96 20.42
CA LEU A 488 -35.52 -6.53 20.24
C LEU A 488 -34.41 -6.03 21.17
N ALA A 489 -34.36 -6.49 22.43
CA ALA A 489 -33.26 -6.18 23.34
C ALA A 489 -31.91 -6.73 22.82
N THR A 490 -31.90 -7.94 22.27
CA THR A 490 -30.70 -8.56 21.67
C THR A 490 -30.24 -7.81 20.41
N LEU A 491 -31.18 -7.37 19.56
CA LEU A 491 -30.87 -6.55 18.38
C LEU A 491 -30.27 -5.18 18.76
N GLU A 492 -30.80 -4.54 19.80
CA GLU A 492 -30.29 -3.23 20.25
C GLU A 492 -28.90 -3.36 20.91
N GLU A 493 -28.59 -4.49 21.56
CA GLU A 493 -27.23 -4.82 22.04
C GLU A 493 -26.26 -5.08 20.87
N GLN A 494 -26.65 -5.92 19.89
CA GLN A 494 -25.86 -6.18 18.68
C GLN A 494 -25.59 -4.89 17.89
N LYS A 495 -26.57 -3.99 17.82
CA LYS A 495 -26.45 -2.66 17.21
C LYS A 495 -25.44 -1.78 17.96
N GLN A 496 -25.40 -1.79 19.30
CA GLN A 496 -24.36 -1.05 20.02
C GLN A 496 -22.97 -1.67 19.84
N GLN A 497 -22.86 -3.00 19.76
CA GLN A 497 -21.60 -3.67 19.43
C GLN A 497 -21.11 -3.24 18.04
N LEU A 498 -21.97 -3.31 17.02
CA LEU A 498 -21.65 -2.86 15.65
C LEU A 498 -21.34 -1.36 15.56
N GLN A 499 -22.01 -0.48 16.35
CA GLN A 499 -21.64 0.93 16.42
C GLN A 499 -20.26 1.15 17.08
N THR A 500 -19.89 0.29 18.03
CA THR A 500 -18.56 0.33 18.67
C THR A 500 -17.48 -0.15 17.70
N GLU A 501 -17.68 -1.30 17.05
CA GLU A 501 -16.79 -1.83 16.00
C GLU A 501 -16.61 -0.84 14.85
N LEU A 502 -17.69 -0.18 14.40
CA LEU A 502 -17.63 0.84 13.35
C LEU A 502 -16.82 2.08 13.80
N SER A 503 -16.95 2.50 15.06
CA SER A 503 -16.15 3.59 15.62
C SER A 503 -14.67 3.20 15.78
N GLU A 504 -14.38 1.93 16.11
CA GLU A 504 -13.01 1.42 16.18
C GLU A 504 -12.38 1.28 14.80
N LEU A 505 -13.11 0.78 13.79
CA LEU A 505 -12.66 0.76 12.40
C LEU A 505 -12.38 2.17 11.88
N GLN A 506 -13.25 3.14 12.17
CA GLN A 506 -12.99 4.55 11.81
C GLN A 506 -11.73 5.10 12.47
N ALA A 507 -11.50 4.81 13.76
CA ALA A 507 -10.29 5.21 14.47
C ALA A 507 -9.02 4.52 13.92
N GLN A 508 -9.10 3.24 13.59
CA GLN A 508 -8.01 2.49 12.95
C GLN A 508 -7.69 3.06 11.56
N LEU A 509 -8.70 3.44 10.77
CA LEU A 509 -8.55 3.96 9.40
C LEU A 509 -7.84 5.33 9.36
N THR A 510 -7.89 6.12 10.43
CA THR A 510 -7.12 7.37 10.55
C THR A 510 -5.59 7.18 10.51
N GLN A 511 -5.05 6.05 11.01
CA GLN A 511 -3.59 5.87 11.08
C GLN A 511 -2.96 5.59 9.69
N PRO A 512 -3.51 4.68 8.86
CA PRO A 512 -3.09 4.54 7.46
C PRO A 512 -3.30 5.80 6.62
N GLN A 513 -4.33 6.61 6.92
CA GLN A 513 -4.52 7.91 6.25
C GLN A 513 -3.38 8.89 6.57
N GLN A 514 -2.94 8.97 7.83
CA GLN A 514 -1.78 9.79 8.21
C GLN A 514 -0.47 9.26 7.61
N GLN A 515 -0.25 7.95 7.63
CA GLN A 515 0.92 7.32 6.98
C GLN A 515 0.94 7.58 5.48
N LYS A 516 -0.22 7.47 4.80
CA LYS A 516 -0.34 7.83 3.38
C LYS A 516 0.05 9.30 3.15
N GLN A 517 -0.47 10.22 3.97
CA GLN A 517 -0.18 11.64 3.83
C GLN A 517 1.31 11.96 4.07
N GLN A 518 1.99 11.22 4.96
CA GLN A 518 3.43 11.30 5.15
C GLN A 518 4.20 10.78 3.93
N LEU A 519 3.85 9.61 3.41
CA LEU A 519 4.46 9.04 2.20
C LEU A 519 4.25 9.93 0.96
N GLU A 520 3.08 10.57 0.82
CA GLU A 520 2.82 11.55 -0.25
C GLU A 520 3.70 12.81 -0.12
N GLN A 521 4.10 13.20 1.10
CA GLN A 521 5.07 14.30 1.32
C GLN A 521 6.51 13.85 1.07
N GLU A 522 6.91 12.66 1.53
CA GLU A 522 8.24 12.09 1.29
C GLU A 522 8.50 11.89 -0.21
N LEU A 523 7.53 11.34 -0.95
CA LEU A 523 7.61 11.16 -2.40
C LEU A 523 7.72 12.51 -3.13
N ALA A 524 7.00 13.55 -2.69
CA ALA A 524 7.14 14.89 -3.24
C ALA A 524 8.55 15.47 -3.01
N THR A 525 9.14 15.29 -1.82
CA THR A 525 10.52 15.74 -1.57
C THR A 525 11.58 14.92 -2.30
N PHE A 526 11.37 13.61 -2.52
CA PHE A 526 12.26 12.80 -3.36
C PHE A 526 12.21 13.22 -4.83
N GLU A 527 11.03 13.55 -5.36
CA GLU A 527 10.90 14.05 -6.73
C GLU A 527 11.56 15.44 -6.87
N GLU A 528 11.49 16.31 -5.86
CA GLU A 528 12.24 17.58 -5.84
C GLU A 528 13.77 17.37 -5.79
N GLN A 529 14.26 16.48 -4.91
CA GLN A 529 15.69 16.11 -4.86
C GLN A 529 16.19 15.51 -6.19
N LYS A 530 15.37 14.69 -6.84
CA LYS A 530 15.64 14.13 -8.16
C LYS A 530 15.73 15.22 -9.25
N GLN A 531 14.87 16.23 -9.23
CA GLN A 531 14.99 17.38 -10.15
C GLN A 531 16.25 18.21 -9.87
N GLN A 532 16.63 18.38 -8.59
CA GLN A 532 17.90 19.04 -8.22
C GLN A 532 19.10 18.24 -8.74
N LEU A 533 19.17 16.93 -8.49
CA LEU A 533 20.23 16.04 -8.98
C LEU A 533 20.29 15.96 -10.52
N GLN A 534 19.15 15.98 -11.22
CA GLN A 534 19.14 16.08 -12.69
C GLN A 534 19.69 17.43 -13.19
N THR A 535 19.47 18.52 -12.43
CA THR A 535 20.01 19.84 -12.74
C THR A 535 21.52 19.87 -12.50
N GLU A 536 21.99 19.42 -11.32
CA GLU A 536 23.41 19.30 -10.99
C GLU A 536 24.17 18.40 -11.97
N LEU A 537 23.57 17.26 -12.39
CA LEU A 537 24.17 16.36 -13.38
C LEU A 537 24.26 17.02 -14.77
N SER A 538 23.26 17.81 -15.16
CA SER A 538 23.31 18.61 -16.39
C SER A 538 24.36 19.73 -16.32
N GLU A 539 24.54 20.36 -15.16
CA GLU A 539 25.58 21.36 -14.94
C GLU A 539 26.98 20.73 -14.92
N LEU A 540 27.17 19.57 -14.29
CA LEU A 540 28.43 18.81 -14.34
C LEU A 540 28.77 18.39 -15.77
N GLN A 541 27.79 17.92 -16.56
CA GLN A 541 28.01 17.60 -17.97
C GLN A 541 28.42 18.83 -18.79
N ALA A 542 27.79 19.99 -18.56
CA ALA A 542 28.14 21.24 -19.22
C ALA A 542 29.53 21.76 -18.79
N GLN A 543 29.89 21.63 -17.52
CA GLN A 543 31.24 21.95 -17.02
C GLN A 543 32.28 21.02 -17.66
N LEU A 544 32.00 19.71 -17.74
CA LEU A 544 32.93 18.71 -18.29
C LEU A 544 33.24 18.90 -19.78
N THR A 545 32.34 19.52 -20.56
CA THR A 545 32.65 19.92 -21.94
C THR A 545 33.76 20.98 -22.08
N GLN A 546 33.99 21.84 -21.08
CA GLN A 546 35.03 22.88 -21.20
C GLN A 546 36.46 22.31 -21.09
N PRO A 547 36.82 21.48 -20.10
CA PRO A 547 38.10 20.76 -20.10
C PRO A 547 38.29 19.84 -21.30
N GLN A 548 37.22 19.24 -21.84
CA GLN A 548 37.31 18.44 -23.07
C GLN A 548 37.71 19.30 -24.29
N GLN A 549 37.14 20.50 -24.45
CA GLN A 549 37.53 21.43 -25.51
C GLN A 549 38.96 21.96 -25.30
N GLN A 550 39.34 22.30 -24.06
CA GLN A 550 40.71 22.72 -23.73
C GLN A 550 41.73 21.61 -24.01
N LYS A 551 41.42 20.36 -23.63
CA LYS A 551 42.25 19.19 -23.97
C LYS A 551 42.40 19.06 -25.49
N GLN A 552 41.30 19.15 -26.25
CA GLN A 552 41.34 19.02 -27.71
C GLN A 552 42.13 20.17 -28.38
N GLN A 553 42.14 21.37 -27.79
CA GLN A 553 42.98 22.49 -28.22
C GLN A 553 44.45 22.22 -27.92
N LEU A 554 44.79 21.78 -26.70
CA LEU A 554 46.16 21.41 -26.32
C LEU A 554 46.71 20.24 -27.15
N GLU A 555 45.88 19.24 -27.49
CA GLU A 555 46.27 18.16 -28.40
C GLU A 555 46.59 18.67 -29.82
N GLN A 556 45.91 19.73 -30.29
CA GLN A 556 46.21 20.37 -31.58
C GLN A 556 47.47 21.25 -31.50
N GLU A 557 47.63 22.05 -30.43
CA GLU A 557 48.82 22.88 -30.21
C GLU A 557 50.08 22.01 -30.08
N LEU A 558 50.03 20.92 -29.32
CA LEU A 558 51.12 19.96 -29.15
C LEU A 558 51.48 19.29 -30.48
N ALA A 559 50.49 18.89 -31.30
CA ALA A 559 50.74 18.39 -32.65
C ALA A 559 51.44 19.42 -33.55
N THR A 560 51.06 20.71 -33.48
CA THR A 560 51.77 21.78 -34.23
C THR A 560 53.17 22.08 -33.69
N PHE A 561 53.41 21.94 -32.38
CA PHE A 561 54.77 22.06 -31.81
C PHE A 561 55.67 20.90 -32.22
N GLU A 562 55.15 19.66 -32.28
CA GLU A 562 55.94 18.52 -32.77
C GLU A 562 56.24 18.66 -34.27
N GLU A 563 55.33 19.19 -35.08
CA GLU A 563 55.60 19.52 -36.49
C GLU A 563 56.67 20.63 -36.62
N GLN A 564 56.59 21.70 -35.83
CA GLN A 564 57.62 22.76 -35.79
C GLN A 564 58.98 22.24 -35.34
N LYS A 565 59.01 21.32 -34.35
CA LYS A 565 60.23 20.64 -33.88
C LYS A 565 60.85 19.78 -34.96
N GLN A 566 60.07 19.02 -35.74
CA GLN A 566 60.57 18.26 -36.89
C GLN A 566 61.10 19.18 -38.00
N GLN A 567 60.45 20.32 -38.25
CA GLN A 567 60.95 21.34 -39.19
C GLN A 567 62.29 21.93 -38.69
N LEU A 568 62.38 22.33 -37.42
CA LEU A 568 63.62 22.86 -36.82
C LEU A 568 64.76 21.83 -36.76
N GLN A 569 64.47 20.54 -36.51
CA GLN A 569 65.47 19.47 -36.61
C GLN A 569 65.96 19.28 -38.05
N THR A 570 65.08 19.45 -39.04
CA THR A 570 65.43 19.41 -40.47
C THR A 570 66.31 20.62 -40.84
N GLU A 571 65.91 21.84 -40.47
CA GLU A 571 66.70 23.06 -40.68
C GLU A 571 68.07 22.98 -39.98
N LEU A 572 68.13 22.46 -38.75
CA LEU A 572 69.38 22.29 -38.02
C LEU A 572 70.30 21.26 -38.69
N SER A 573 69.76 20.18 -39.22
CA SER A 573 70.51 19.20 -40.02
C SER A 573 71.01 19.80 -41.34
N GLU A 574 70.20 20.61 -42.02
CA GLU A 574 70.62 21.36 -43.21
C GLU A 574 71.69 22.40 -42.88
N LEU A 575 71.58 23.16 -41.78
CA LEU A 575 72.61 24.11 -41.34
C LEU A 575 73.92 23.42 -40.96
N GLN A 576 73.86 22.29 -40.23
CA GLN A 576 75.04 21.47 -39.94
C GLN A 576 75.70 20.98 -41.24
N THR A 577 74.90 20.50 -42.20
CA THR A 577 75.39 20.06 -43.51
C THR A 577 76.03 21.23 -44.27
N GLN A 578 75.37 22.40 -44.30
CA GLN A 578 75.89 23.61 -44.94
C GLN A 578 77.19 24.11 -44.28
N LEU A 579 77.35 23.96 -42.96
CA LEU A 579 78.57 24.34 -42.22
C LEU A 579 79.81 23.54 -42.65
N THR A 580 79.63 22.30 -43.12
CA THR A 580 80.75 21.45 -43.56
C THR A 580 81.49 22.02 -44.78
N GLN A 581 80.80 22.71 -45.70
CA GLN A 581 81.47 23.30 -46.88
C GLN A 581 82.42 24.45 -46.51
N PRO A 582 82.01 25.49 -45.76
CA PRO A 582 82.92 26.51 -45.25
C PRO A 582 84.04 25.96 -44.36
N GLN A 583 83.79 24.89 -43.60
CA GLN A 583 84.86 24.23 -42.82
C GLN A 583 85.90 23.55 -43.72
N GLN A 584 85.47 22.81 -44.75
CA GLN A 584 86.38 22.21 -45.74
C GLN A 584 87.12 23.28 -46.56
N GLN A 585 86.44 24.35 -46.98
CA GLN A 585 87.06 25.49 -47.66
C GLN A 585 88.07 26.21 -46.77
N LYS A 586 87.77 26.42 -45.49
CA LYS A 586 88.72 26.95 -44.51
C LYS A 586 89.95 26.05 -44.41
N GLN A 587 89.77 24.73 -44.25
CA GLN A 587 90.88 23.79 -44.13
C GLN A 587 91.75 23.73 -45.40
N GLN A 588 91.14 23.85 -46.58
CA GLN A 588 91.85 23.98 -47.86
C GLN A 588 92.64 25.29 -47.93
N LEU A 589 92.03 26.43 -47.57
CA LEU A 589 92.71 27.72 -47.53
C LEU A 589 93.85 27.75 -46.51
N GLU A 590 93.72 27.09 -45.36
CA GLU A 590 94.80 26.94 -44.38
C GLU A 590 95.97 26.11 -44.93
N GLN A 591 95.71 25.07 -45.73
CA GLN A 591 96.75 24.31 -46.44
C GLN A 591 97.40 25.10 -47.58
N GLU A 592 96.63 25.86 -48.36
CA GLU A 592 97.16 26.76 -49.39
C GLU A 592 98.03 27.86 -48.77
N LEU A 593 97.59 28.48 -47.67
CA LEU A 593 98.32 29.52 -46.96
C LEU A 593 99.64 28.98 -46.38
N ALA A 594 99.63 27.80 -45.75
CA ALA A 594 100.85 27.12 -45.32
C ALA A 594 101.80 26.80 -46.50
N THR A 595 101.25 26.45 -47.67
CA THR A 595 102.02 26.23 -48.90
C THR A 595 102.66 27.52 -49.41
N PHE A 596 101.92 28.64 -49.42
CA PHE A 596 102.45 29.96 -49.78
C PHE A 596 103.49 30.48 -48.79
N GLU A 597 103.33 30.23 -47.49
CA GLU A 597 104.32 30.57 -46.46
C GLU A 597 105.63 29.79 -46.68
N GLY A 598 105.55 28.51 -47.06
CA GLY A 598 106.71 27.70 -47.48
C GLY A 598 107.38 28.21 -48.76
N GLN A 599 106.60 28.51 -49.80
CA GLN A 599 107.12 29.11 -51.05
C GLN A 599 107.80 30.45 -50.81
N LYS A 600 107.23 31.28 -49.92
CA LYS A 600 107.79 32.57 -49.50
C LYS A 600 109.13 32.38 -48.77
N GLN A 601 109.24 31.42 -47.86
CA GLN A 601 110.52 31.09 -47.22
C GLN A 601 111.56 30.62 -48.26
N GLN A 602 111.18 29.73 -49.17
CA GLN A 602 112.08 29.25 -50.23
C GLN A 602 112.56 30.40 -51.14
N LEU A 603 111.66 31.26 -51.62
CA LEU A 603 112.02 32.45 -52.40
C LEU A 603 112.91 33.42 -51.62
N GLN A 604 112.72 33.54 -50.30
CA GLN A 604 113.54 34.38 -49.43
C GLN A 604 114.95 33.78 -49.24
N THR A 605 115.08 32.45 -49.22
CA THR A 605 116.38 31.74 -49.29
C THR A 605 117.04 31.93 -50.66
N GLU A 606 116.33 31.69 -51.77
CA GLU A 606 116.86 31.87 -53.14
C GLU A 606 117.31 33.32 -53.39
N LEU A 607 116.60 34.32 -52.87
CA LEU A 607 116.97 35.73 -52.96
C LEU A 607 118.23 36.05 -52.14
N SER A 608 118.39 35.43 -50.96
CA SER A 608 119.61 35.53 -50.16
C SER A 608 120.80 34.86 -50.84
N GLU A 609 120.60 33.69 -51.46
CA GLU A 609 121.63 33.03 -52.27
C GLU A 609 122.02 33.85 -53.51
N LEU A 610 121.06 34.48 -54.21
CA LEU A 610 121.34 35.38 -55.32
C LEU A 610 122.14 36.61 -54.88
N GLN A 611 121.83 37.18 -53.71
CA GLN A 611 122.62 38.27 -53.13
C GLN A 611 124.05 37.82 -52.79
N ALA A 612 124.21 36.63 -52.21
CA ALA A 612 125.53 36.04 -51.94
C ALA A 612 126.32 35.75 -53.22
N GLN A 613 125.66 35.29 -54.29
CA GLN A 613 126.27 35.10 -55.61
C GLN A 613 126.65 36.43 -56.27
N LEU A 614 125.90 37.53 -56.03
CA LEU A 614 126.17 38.85 -56.62
C LEU A 614 127.45 39.51 -56.08
N THR A 615 127.87 39.19 -54.85
CA THR A 615 129.07 39.79 -54.25
C THR A 615 130.37 39.39 -54.93
N GLN A 616 130.48 38.18 -55.50
CA GLN A 616 131.73 37.74 -56.13
C GLN A 616 132.01 38.48 -57.46
N PRO A 617 131.04 38.65 -58.39
CA PRO A 617 131.20 39.55 -59.54
C PRO A 617 131.40 41.02 -59.15
N GLN A 618 130.80 41.50 -58.05
CA GLN A 618 131.05 42.86 -57.56
C GLN A 618 132.49 43.05 -57.08
N GLN A 619 133.05 42.09 -56.33
CA GLN A 619 134.46 42.12 -55.94
C GLN A 619 135.40 42.04 -57.14
N GLN A 620 135.12 41.17 -58.12
CA GLN A 620 135.89 41.09 -59.36
C GLN A 620 135.84 42.40 -60.17
N LYS A 621 134.67 43.04 -60.27
CA LYS A 621 134.53 44.37 -60.88
C LYS A 621 135.38 45.40 -60.14
N GLN A 622 135.32 45.42 -58.82
CA GLN A 622 136.05 46.39 -58.00
C GLN A 622 137.58 46.19 -58.09
N GLN A 623 138.04 44.95 -58.22
CA GLN A 623 139.44 44.61 -58.50
C GLN A 623 139.86 45.09 -59.90
N LEU A 624 139.05 44.83 -60.94
CA LEU A 624 139.31 45.31 -62.30
C LEU A 624 139.34 46.85 -62.38
N GLU A 625 138.49 47.55 -61.63
CA GLU A 625 138.52 49.02 -61.54
C GLU A 625 139.80 49.53 -60.83
N GLN A 626 140.36 48.79 -59.88
CA GLN A 626 141.66 49.09 -59.25
C GLN A 626 142.85 48.78 -60.16
N GLU A 627 142.84 47.67 -60.90
CA GLU A 627 143.87 47.36 -61.91
C GLU A 627 143.88 48.41 -63.02
N LEU A 628 142.71 48.79 -63.53
CA LEU A 628 142.56 49.75 -64.63
C LEU A 628 143.05 51.14 -64.20
N THR A 629 142.68 51.63 -63.02
CA THR A 629 143.19 52.92 -62.49
C THR A 629 144.70 52.89 -62.19
N THR A 630 145.26 51.72 -61.86
CA THR A 630 146.72 51.54 -61.71
C THR A 630 147.43 51.65 -63.07
N LEU A 631 146.90 50.98 -64.10
CA LEU A 631 147.41 51.02 -65.48
C LEU A 631 147.35 52.43 -66.09
N GLU A 632 146.26 53.16 -65.84
CA GLU A 632 146.07 54.55 -66.26
C GLU A 632 147.18 55.46 -65.70
N ARG A 633 147.59 55.22 -64.44
CA ARG A 633 148.65 55.97 -63.76
C ARG A 633 150.04 55.60 -64.30
N GLU A 634 150.32 54.33 -64.56
CA GLU A 634 151.58 53.90 -65.19
C GLU A 634 151.74 54.48 -66.60
N LYS A 635 150.65 54.50 -67.38
CA LYS A 635 150.59 55.17 -68.69
C LYS A 635 150.96 56.65 -68.58
N GLN A 636 150.35 57.40 -67.66
CA GLN A 636 150.67 58.82 -67.47
C GLN A 636 152.14 59.06 -67.09
N GLN A 637 152.73 58.18 -66.26
CA GLN A 637 154.15 58.27 -65.93
C GLN A 637 155.07 57.98 -67.12
N LEU A 638 154.69 57.06 -68.01
CA LEU A 638 155.40 56.80 -69.27
C LEU A 638 155.28 57.97 -70.25
N GLU A 639 154.09 58.54 -70.42
CA GLU A 639 153.85 59.71 -71.29
C GLU A 639 154.63 60.94 -70.82
N ALA A 640 154.70 61.19 -69.51
CA ALA A 640 155.52 62.26 -68.94
C ALA A 640 157.03 62.05 -69.17
N GLY A 641 157.54 60.82 -68.96
CA GLY A 641 158.94 60.49 -69.20
C GLY A 641 159.35 60.56 -70.68
N LEU A 642 158.40 60.35 -71.60
CA LEU A 642 158.63 60.46 -73.04
C LEU A 642 158.78 61.94 -73.45
N SER A 643 157.93 62.81 -72.92
CA SER A 643 157.99 64.27 -73.13
C SER A 643 159.32 64.89 -72.66
N GLU A 644 159.82 64.50 -71.48
CA GLU A 644 161.12 65.01 -70.98
C GLU A 644 162.30 64.54 -71.84
N LEU A 645 162.21 63.33 -72.43
CA LEU A 645 163.24 62.82 -73.34
C LEU A 645 163.26 63.57 -74.69
N GLU A 646 162.08 63.92 -75.22
CA GLU A 646 161.96 64.76 -76.44
C GLU A 646 162.49 66.19 -76.21
N ALA A 647 162.26 66.77 -75.03
CA ALA A 647 162.84 68.05 -74.63
C ALA A 647 164.38 68.00 -74.59
N GLN A 648 164.98 66.94 -74.03
CA GLN A 648 166.44 66.75 -74.03
C GLN A 648 167.00 66.58 -75.44
N PHE A 649 166.30 65.87 -76.33
CA PHE A 649 166.72 65.68 -77.72
C PHE A 649 166.73 67.00 -78.51
N THR A 650 165.70 67.84 -78.29
CA THR A 650 165.57 69.17 -78.90
C THR A 650 166.68 70.12 -78.44
N ALA A 651 167.03 70.09 -77.14
CA ALA A 651 168.15 70.87 -76.61
C ALA A 651 169.51 70.46 -77.21
N GLN A 652 169.74 69.16 -77.43
CA GLN A 652 170.97 68.68 -78.10
C GLN A 652 171.04 69.10 -79.57
N TYR A 653 169.92 69.10 -80.29
CA TYR A 653 169.87 69.52 -81.69
C TYR A 653 170.31 71.00 -81.84
N ASN A 654 169.73 71.88 -81.04
CA ASN A 654 170.04 73.32 -81.06
C ASN A 654 171.50 73.62 -80.67
N TYR A 655 172.06 72.87 -79.71
CA TYR A 655 173.47 73.01 -79.32
C TYR A 655 174.44 72.65 -80.45
N LYS A 656 174.09 71.66 -81.29
CA LYS A 656 174.89 71.27 -82.45
C LYS A 656 174.90 72.35 -83.54
N GLU A 657 173.74 72.95 -83.83
CA GLU A 657 173.60 73.94 -84.91
C GLU A 657 174.40 75.23 -84.62
N ILE A 658 174.52 75.62 -83.35
CA ILE A 658 175.41 76.71 -82.92
C ILE A 658 176.89 76.36 -83.19
N LEU A 659 177.30 75.12 -82.88
CA LEU A 659 178.69 74.67 -83.03
C LEU A 659 179.13 74.60 -84.50
N ASP A 660 178.24 74.15 -85.39
CA ASP A 660 178.48 74.11 -86.84
C ASP A 660 178.65 75.55 -87.42
N GLN A 661 177.99 76.57 -86.87
CA GLN A 661 178.21 77.97 -87.28
C GLN A 661 179.57 78.53 -86.83
N GLU A 662 180.04 78.16 -85.64
CA GLU A 662 181.30 78.66 -85.07
C GLU A 662 182.53 78.10 -85.81
N VAL A 663 182.48 76.83 -86.25
CA VAL A 663 183.51 76.22 -87.11
C VAL A 663 183.66 76.95 -88.45
N ASN A 664 182.55 77.31 -89.10
CA ASN A 664 182.56 77.99 -90.40
C ASN A 664 183.25 79.38 -90.35
N GLN A 665 183.11 80.12 -89.24
CA GLN A 665 183.80 81.41 -89.09
C GLN A 665 185.33 81.26 -88.98
N LEU A 666 185.80 80.20 -88.32
CA LEU A 666 187.24 79.96 -88.12
C LEU A 666 187.96 79.50 -89.40
N GLU A 667 187.29 78.73 -90.27
CA GLU A 667 187.89 78.32 -91.54
C GLU A 667 188.07 79.47 -92.54
N GLU A 668 187.11 80.40 -92.60
CA GLU A 668 187.22 81.58 -93.47
C GLU A 668 188.33 82.54 -93.00
N GLN A 669 188.49 82.72 -91.69
CA GLN A 669 189.62 83.48 -91.13
C GLN A 669 190.98 82.85 -91.49
N ARG A 670 191.08 81.51 -91.52
CA ARG A 670 192.31 80.82 -91.93
C ARG A 670 192.61 81.05 -93.41
N ARG A 671 191.59 80.93 -94.28
CA ARG A 671 191.71 81.11 -95.73
C ARG A 671 192.22 82.51 -96.11
N GLN A 672 191.71 83.55 -95.45
CA GLN A 672 192.13 84.93 -95.71
C GLN A 672 193.58 85.23 -95.24
N LEU A 673 194.12 84.45 -94.31
CA LEU A 673 195.50 84.61 -93.82
C LEU A 673 196.54 83.94 -94.73
N GLU A 674 196.20 82.81 -95.37
CA GLU A 674 197.14 82.00 -96.16
C GLU A 674 197.41 82.60 -97.57
N GLU A 675 196.46 83.31 -98.17
CA GLU A 675 196.56 83.74 -99.58
C GLU A 675 197.30 85.09 -99.77
N ALA A 676 197.22 86.00 -98.79
CA ALA A 676 197.80 87.35 -98.90
C ALA A 676 199.32 87.43 -98.65
N LEU A 677 199.92 86.43 -97.99
CA LEU A 677 201.33 86.45 -97.57
C LEU A 677 202.35 86.19 -98.71
N ARG A 678 201.88 86.08 -99.97
CA ARG A 678 202.69 85.60 -101.10
C ARG A 678 203.27 86.68 -102.02
N ASN A 679 202.74 87.91 -102.05
CA ASN A 679 203.26 88.97 -102.93
C ASN A 679 203.28 90.37 -102.28
N TYR A 680 204.49 90.89 -102.09
CA TYR A 680 204.81 92.32 -101.94
C TYR A 680 204.70 93.02 -103.33
N PRO A 681 204.50 94.35 -103.49
CA PRO A 681 204.96 95.40 -102.59
C PRO A 681 203.96 96.53 -102.21
N ALA A 682 204.45 97.41 -101.33
CA ALA A 682 203.83 98.64 -100.80
C ALA A 682 203.60 99.75 -101.87
N PRO A 683 202.99 100.93 -101.57
CA PRO A 683 202.61 101.45 -100.23
C PRO A 683 201.26 102.23 -100.08
N GLY A 684 200.81 102.41 -98.82
CA GLY A 684 200.39 103.72 -98.30
C GLY A 684 198.90 104.01 -97.96
N GLN A 685 198.69 104.64 -96.79
CA GLN A 685 197.56 105.51 -96.35
C GLN A 685 196.13 104.90 -96.24
N GLY A 686 195.28 105.38 -95.30
CA GLY A 686 193.84 105.05 -95.42
C GLY A 686 192.76 105.27 -94.33
N ILE A 687 193.00 105.88 -93.15
CA ILE A 687 192.01 106.49 -92.21
C ILE A 687 190.59 105.86 -91.94
N SER A 688 190.24 105.72 -90.65
CA SER A 688 188.90 105.93 -90.00
C SER A 688 187.65 105.07 -90.32
N GLY A 689 186.85 104.76 -89.28
CA GLY A 689 185.44 104.34 -89.42
C GLY A 689 184.72 103.94 -88.11
N ALA A 690 183.64 104.64 -87.76
CA ALA A 690 182.69 104.38 -86.65
C ALA A 690 181.42 103.64 -87.18
N ALA A 691 180.38 103.21 -86.42
CA ALA A 691 180.18 102.73 -85.04
C ALA A 691 178.66 102.38 -84.80
N THR A 692 178.33 101.66 -83.70
CA THR A 692 177.00 101.63 -83.00
C THR A 692 175.74 101.06 -83.71
N VAL A 693 174.62 100.94 -82.95
CA VAL A 693 173.19 100.72 -83.38
C VAL A 693 172.79 99.25 -83.68
N THR A 694 171.64 98.64 -83.29
CA THR A 694 170.78 98.58 -82.06
C THR A 694 169.74 97.41 -82.23
N GLU A 695 168.79 97.25 -81.28
CA GLU A 695 167.39 96.78 -81.50
C GLU A 695 167.00 95.26 -81.58
N GLU A 696 166.23 94.83 -80.54
CA GLU A 696 164.80 94.40 -80.60
C GLU A 696 164.28 92.92 -80.63
N LEU A 697 163.21 92.72 -79.81
CA LEU A 697 162.00 91.83 -79.95
C LEU A 697 162.18 90.28 -79.98
N LEU A 698 161.29 89.39 -79.46
CA LEU A 698 160.01 89.45 -78.68
C LEU A 698 159.83 88.11 -77.89
N PRO A 699 158.92 88.00 -76.88
CA PRO A 699 158.71 86.79 -76.05
C PRO A 699 157.31 86.13 -76.13
N GLU A 700 157.23 84.83 -75.79
CA GLU A 700 156.05 83.93 -75.64
C GLU A 700 156.49 82.72 -74.75
N GLU A 701 155.67 81.94 -74.03
CA GLU A 701 154.32 82.14 -73.45
C GLU A 701 154.04 81.11 -72.29
N ASP A 702 152.90 81.28 -71.62
CA ASP A 702 152.17 80.53 -70.56
C ASP A 702 152.40 79.01 -70.30
N LEU A 703 152.60 78.57 -69.03
CA LEU A 703 151.64 78.06 -67.99
C LEU A 703 151.70 76.50 -67.77
N PRO A 704 150.74 75.79 -67.10
CA PRO A 704 150.96 75.22 -65.75
C PRO A 704 150.72 73.70 -65.61
N PRO A 705 150.85 73.10 -64.41
CA PRO A 705 149.68 72.79 -63.56
C PRO A 705 149.93 73.04 -62.04
N GLU A 706 148.95 73.37 -61.19
CA GLU A 706 147.84 72.55 -60.65
C GLU A 706 148.31 71.25 -59.94
N TRP A 707 148.38 71.23 -58.60
CA TRP A 707 147.27 70.98 -57.65
C TRP A 707 146.73 69.52 -57.65
N ALA A 708 147.61 68.57 -57.32
CA ALA A 708 147.22 67.18 -57.04
C ALA A 708 146.50 67.02 -55.68
N THR A 709 145.17 67.13 -55.74
CA THR A 709 144.14 66.37 -55.00
C THR A 709 144.10 66.30 -53.46
N PHE A 710 142.86 66.21 -52.99
CA PHE A 710 142.43 66.06 -51.60
C PHE A 710 142.12 64.58 -51.26
N ALA A 711 142.18 64.24 -49.98
CA ALA A 711 141.63 63.02 -49.34
C ALA A 711 142.15 61.61 -49.74
N ALA A 712 142.88 61.02 -48.80
CA ALA A 712 142.64 59.68 -48.28
C ALA A 712 142.54 59.82 -46.73
N LEU A 713 141.77 59.06 -45.93
CA LEU A 713 140.88 57.91 -46.16
C LEU A 713 139.53 58.15 -45.42
N GLN A 714 138.62 57.18 -45.48
CA GLN A 714 137.73 56.87 -44.36
C GLN A 714 138.07 55.46 -43.82
N ASP A 715 138.00 55.25 -42.50
CA ASP A 715 138.21 53.97 -41.81
C ASP A 715 137.09 53.73 -40.78
N LYS A 716 137.02 52.48 -40.28
CA LYS A 716 136.33 51.86 -39.12
C LYS A 716 135.32 52.65 -38.24
N PHE A 717 134.16 52.08 -37.89
CA PHE A 717 133.84 50.91 -37.02
C PHE A 717 133.92 51.20 -35.52
N GLU A 718 132.78 51.05 -34.83
CA GLU A 718 132.52 50.55 -33.45
C GLU A 718 131.01 50.78 -33.21
N ASN A 719 130.14 49.85 -32.79
CA ASN A 719 130.15 48.75 -31.81
C ASN A 719 130.32 49.21 -30.35
N GLU A 720 129.22 49.13 -29.59
CA GLU A 720 129.20 48.82 -28.16
C GLU A 720 128.12 47.73 -27.93
N ASP A 721 128.40 46.82 -27.00
CA ASP A 721 127.58 45.65 -26.68
C ASP A 721 126.59 45.93 -25.52
N GLU A 722 125.56 45.08 -25.36
CA GLU A 722 125.50 44.16 -24.20
C GLU A 722 124.29 43.21 -24.24
N ILE A 723 124.49 42.02 -23.67
CA ILE A 723 123.46 40.99 -23.41
C ILE A 723 123.60 40.57 -21.93
N PRO A 724 122.52 40.49 -21.14
CA PRO A 724 122.51 39.76 -19.88
C PRO A 724 122.00 38.32 -20.04
N THR A 725 122.67 37.37 -19.39
CA THR A 725 122.28 35.95 -19.23
C THR A 725 121.66 35.68 -17.85
N GLU A 726 121.33 34.41 -17.57
CA GLU A 726 120.84 33.78 -16.30
C GLU A 726 119.34 33.44 -16.28
N GLU A 727 118.86 32.37 -15.63
CA GLU A 727 119.41 31.02 -15.38
C GLU A 727 118.21 30.07 -15.06
N ILE A 728 118.44 28.81 -14.67
CA ILE A 728 117.39 27.78 -14.53
C ILE A 728 117.04 27.51 -13.05
N PRO A 729 115.74 27.31 -12.71
CA PRO A 729 115.36 26.22 -11.81
C PRO A 729 114.49 25.15 -12.49
N VAL A 730 114.76 23.87 -12.18
CA VAL A 730 113.92 22.73 -12.60
C VAL A 730 113.09 22.27 -11.40
N GLU A 731 111.79 22.54 -11.43
CA GLU A 731 110.77 21.93 -10.57
C GLU A 731 109.43 21.93 -11.33
N TRP A 732 108.38 21.28 -10.79
CA TRP A 732 107.10 21.00 -11.49
C TRP A 732 107.17 20.01 -12.68
N SER A 733 108.05 19.01 -12.59
CA SER A 733 107.80 17.73 -13.26
C SER A 733 107.03 16.79 -12.34
N GLY A 734 105.76 16.53 -12.65
CA GLY A 734 105.03 15.36 -12.16
C GLY A 734 103.94 15.62 -11.12
N MET A 735 102.69 15.68 -11.60
CA MET A 735 101.65 14.79 -11.08
C MET A 735 100.98 14.09 -12.26
N LYS A 736 100.88 12.76 -12.19
CA LYS A 736 99.90 11.99 -12.97
C LYS A 736 98.62 11.93 -12.15
N ALA A 737 97.52 12.37 -12.73
CA ALA A 737 96.23 11.72 -12.58
C ALA A 737 95.85 11.37 -14.04
N GLN A 738 96.24 10.20 -14.54
CA GLN A 738 95.68 8.87 -14.27
C GLN A 738 94.30 8.74 -14.91
N GLU A 739 94.18 7.78 -15.82
CA GLU A 739 92.91 7.46 -16.48
C GLU A 739 91.84 7.11 -15.44
N PHE A 740 90.64 7.64 -15.65
CA PHE A 740 89.41 6.97 -15.23
C PHE A 740 88.54 6.75 -16.47
N GLU A 741 87.83 5.64 -16.46
CA GLU A 741 87.21 5.02 -17.64
C GLU A 741 86.01 5.81 -18.17
N GLU A 742 85.65 5.52 -19.42
CA GLU A 742 84.41 5.99 -20.03
C GLU A 742 83.20 5.47 -19.22
N ALA A 743 82.50 6.39 -18.56
CA ALA A 743 81.17 6.15 -18.02
C ALA A 743 80.17 7.03 -18.78
N GLU A 744 79.35 6.41 -19.64
CA GLU A 744 78.15 7.07 -20.18
C GLU A 744 77.20 7.37 -19.01
N PHE A 745 76.90 8.65 -18.78
CA PHE A 745 75.84 9.10 -17.87
C PHE A 745 75.08 10.27 -18.48
N GLU A 746 73.80 10.37 -18.13
CA GLU A 746 72.81 11.16 -18.87
C GLU A 746 72.86 12.66 -18.53
N ASP A 747 73.23 13.49 -19.51
CA ASP A 747 73.17 14.98 -19.42
C ASP A 747 71.77 15.48 -19.01
N ASP A 748 70.71 14.78 -19.39
CA ASP A 748 69.32 15.13 -19.05
C ASP A 748 69.08 15.13 -17.53
N LEU A 749 69.63 14.17 -16.79
CA LEU A 749 69.32 13.96 -15.37
C LEU A 749 69.80 15.15 -14.51
N ALA A 750 71.01 15.65 -14.75
CA ALA A 750 71.55 16.81 -14.04
C ALA A 750 70.70 18.09 -14.27
N SER A 751 70.11 18.24 -15.46
CA SER A 751 69.26 19.41 -15.78
C SER A 751 67.97 19.44 -14.97
N VAL A 752 67.27 18.30 -14.87
CA VAL A 752 65.97 18.16 -14.19
C VAL A 752 66.10 18.39 -12.68
N TRP A 753 67.15 17.85 -12.05
CA TRP A 753 67.44 18.10 -10.63
C TRP A 753 67.81 19.57 -10.37
N THR A 754 68.53 20.22 -11.28
CA THR A 754 68.85 21.65 -11.16
C THR A 754 67.59 22.52 -11.22
N GLU A 755 66.65 22.24 -12.14
CA GLU A 755 65.38 22.98 -12.23
C GLU A 755 64.49 22.76 -11.00
N PHE A 756 64.38 21.51 -10.51
CA PHE A 756 63.67 21.19 -9.26
C PHE A 756 64.20 22.01 -8.07
N ILE A 757 65.52 22.05 -7.89
CA ILE A 757 66.17 22.74 -6.78
C ILE A 757 65.99 24.27 -6.88
N LEU A 758 66.13 24.86 -8.08
CA LEU A 758 65.90 26.28 -8.29
C LEU A 758 64.43 26.71 -8.10
N ALA A 759 63.48 25.78 -8.24
CA ALA A 759 62.06 26.04 -8.02
C ALA A 759 61.63 26.02 -6.53
N LEU A 760 62.50 25.65 -5.59
CA LEU A 760 62.19 25.58 -4.16
C LEU A 760 62.27 26.97 -3.47
N PRO A 761 61.21 27.42 -2.77
CA PRO A 761 61.31 28.49 -1.79
C PRO A 761 62.38 28.19 -0.75
N LYS A 762 63.07 29.21 -0.23
CA LYS A 762 64.24 29.02 0.66
C LYS A 762 63.98 28.06 1.83
N HIS A 763 62.83 28.13 2.51
CA HIS A 763 62.52 27.21 3.62
C HIS A 763 62.28 25.75 3.20
N GLN A 764 61.98 25.48 1.92
CA GLN A 764 61.89 24.13 1.37
C GLN A 764 63.28 23.64 0.92
N LEU A 765 64.12 24.53 0.39
CA LEU A 765 65.51 24.27 0.09
C LEU A 765 66.32 23.96 1.36
N ASP A 766 66.21 24.81 2.39
CA ASP A 766 66.86 24.63 3.70
C ASP A 766 66.43 23.31 4.36
N ALA A 767 65.14 22.94 4.24
CA ALA A 767 64.61 21.67 4.74
C ALA A 767 65.18 20.45 3.99
N LEU A 768 65.20 20.49 2.66
CA LEU A 768 65.77 19.41 1.84
C LEU A 768 67.28 19.26 2.08
N LYS A 769 68.00 20.38 2.24
CA LYS A 769 69.43 20.41 2.60
C LYS A 769 69.68 19.75 3.97
N VAL A 770 68.89 20.09 5.00
CA VAL A 770 68.95 19.45 6.32
C VAL A 770 68.69 17.94 6.23
N ILE A 771 67.73 17.48 5.42
CA ILE A 771 67.43 16.05 5.21
C ILE A 771 68.56 15.32 4.45
N THR A 772 69.35 16.04 3.65
CA THR A 772 70.42 15.47 2.82
C THR A 772 71.80 15.45 3.50
N GLN A 773 72.07 16.43 4.38
CA GLN A 773 73.41 16.68 4.96
C GLN A 773 73.55 16.32 6.44
N GLU A 774 72.50 15.92 7.16
CA GLU A 774 72.56 15.66 8.60
C GLU A 774 72.08 14.26 9.01
N ASP A 775 72.79 13.62 9.94
CA ASP A 775 72.45 12.29 10.47
C ASP A 775 71.13 12.25 11.27
N ALA A 776 70.59 13.41 11.65
CA ALA A 776 69.44 13.54 12.56
C ALA A 776 68.54 14.77 12.22
N PRO A 777 67.98 14.87 11.01
CA PRO A 777 67.34 16.08 10.48
C PRO A 777 66.10 16.54 11.27
N ALA A 778 65.41 15.62 11.95
CA ALA A 778 64.10 15.86 12.56
C ALA A 778 64.04 17.10 13.50
N ALA A 779 65.11 17.38 14.25
CA ALA A 779 65.13 18.51 15.18
C ALA A 779 65.17 19.87 14.47
N LYS A 780 65.98 20.02 13.41
CA LYS A 780 66.10 21.26 12.64
C LYS A 780 64.95 21.43 11.65
N LEU A 781 64.49 20.34 11.03
CA LEU A 781 63.29 20.34 10.20
C LEU A 781 62.06 20.85 10.98
N SER A 782 61.94 20.49 12.26
CA SER A 782 60.90 21.00 13.17
C SER A 782 61.01 22.52 13.40
N SER A 783 62.22 23.07 13.55
CA SER A 783 62.44 24.54 13.63
C SER A 783 62.03 25.23 12.33
N ILE A 784 62.51 24.74 11.19
CA ILE A 784 62.20 25.30 9.86
C ILE A 784 60.69 25.27 9.60
N ALA A 785 60.00 24.17 9.94
CA ALA A 785 58.55 24.05 9.84
C ALA A 785 57.84 25.06 10.75
N GLN A 786 58.24 25.16 12.03
CA GLN A 786 57.64 26.08 13.01
C GLN A 786 57.83 27.56 12.62
N GLU A 787 59.01 27.94 12.15
CA GLU A 787 59.32 29.30 11.69
C GLU A 787 58.49 29.71 10.46
N ASN A 788 58.09 28.74 9.63
CA ASN A 788 57.30 28.95 8.42
C ASN A 788 55.80 28.60 8.58
N ASN A 789 55.32 28.43 9.81
CA ASN A 789 53.92 28.11 10.17
C ASN A 789 53.37 26.85 9.47
N THR A 790 54.21 25.82 9.29
CA THR A 790 53.83 24.51 8.74
C THR A 790 54.22 23.38 9.70
N THR A 791 53.89 22.13 9.37
CA THR A 791 54.38 20.94 10.09
C THR A 791 55.47 20.23 9.27
N PRO A 792 56.36 19.43 9.90
CA PRO A 792 57.36 18.65 9.16
C PRO A 792 56.74 17.72 8.12
N GLU A 793 55.61 17.09 8.43
CA GLU A 793 54.91 16.16 7.53
C GLU A 793 54.37 16.89 6.30
N GLU A 794 53.74 18.06 6.47
CA GLU A 794 53.22 18.84 5.35
C GLU A 794 54.35 19.47 4.52
N LEU A 795 55.49 19.81 5.14
CA LEU A 795 56.69 20.28 4.43
C LEU A 795 57.30 19.16 3.56
N ILE A 796 57.48 17.96 4.12
CA ILE A 796 57.93 16.76 3.36
C ILE A 796 56.94 16.43 2.23
N LYS A 797 55.64 16.48 2.49
CA LYS A 797 54.58 16.23 1.51
C LYS A 797 54.58 17.24 0.36
N VAL A 798 54.83 18.53 0.65
CA VAL A 798 55.00 19.56 -0.39
C VAL A 798 56.30 19.38 -1.19
N LEU A 799 57.40 18.98 -0.53
CA LEU A 799 58.65 18.63 -1.21
C LEU A 799 58.47 17.43 -2.16
N ASN A 800 57.86 16.34 -1.68
CA ASN A 800 57.57 15.16 -2.50
C ASN A 800 56.61 15.47 -3.64
N GLY A 801 55.51 16.19 -3.42
CA GLY A 801 54.59 16.56 -4.50
C GLY A 801 55.25 17.43 -5.58
N ARG A 802 56.23 18.27 -5.20
CA ARG A 802 57.05 19.04 -6.15
C ARG A 802 58.07 18.17 -6.89
N ALA A 803 58.73 17.24 -6.20
CA ALA A 803 59.68 16.31 -6.81
C ALA A 803 58.98 15.34 -7.77
N GLU A 804 57.81 14.83 -7.39
CA GLU A 804 56.94 13.98 -8.22
C GLU A 804 56.44 14.75 -9.46
N SER A 805 56.28 16.08 -9.37
CA SER A 805 55.94 16.95 -10.50
C SER A 805 57.11 17.31 -11.42
N ALA A 806 58.37 17.22 -10.95
CA ALA A 806 59.56 17.69 -11.67
C ALA A 806 60.47 16.53 -12.14
N ILE A 807 60.75 15.58 -11.26
CA ILE A 807 61.62 14.41 -11.43
C ILE A 807 60.79 13.13 -11.65
N GLY A 808 59.45 13.22 -11.55
CA GLY A 808 58.53 12.10 -11.75
C GLY A 808 58.48 11.08 -10.60
N ASN A 809 59.24 11.31 -9.52
CA ASN A 809 59.40 10.39 -8.40
C ASN A 809 59.42 11.14 -7.06
N GLN A 810 59.09 10.43 -5.97
CA GLN A 810 59.24 10.95 -4.61
C GLN A 810 60.70 10.88 -4.17
N VAL A 811 61.14 11.88 -3.40
CA VAL A 811 62.55 12.07 -3.06
C VAL A 811 62.83 11.83 -1.57
N ILE A 812 61.83 11.98 -0.70
CA ILE A 812 61.92 11.74 0.75
C ILE A 812 60.97 10.61 1.13
N GLU A 813 61.41 9.65 1.95
CA GLU A 813 60.55 8.54 2.39
C GLU A 813 59.44 9.00 3.34
N SER A 814 58.18 8.89 2.91
CA SER A 814 57.00 9.29 3.68
C SER A 814 56.54 8.20 4.66
N GLY A 815 57.34 7.96 5.71
CA GLY A 815 56.97 7.04 6.79
C GLY A 815 58.02 6.78 7.89
N ALA A 816 59.27 7.16 7.67
CA ALA A 816 60.35 6.95 8.63
C ALA A 816 60.28 7.90 9.84
N THR A 817 60.72 7.44 11.02
CA THR A 817 60.78 8.27 12.25
C THR A 817 61.84 9.37 12.22
N SER A 818 62.72 9.36 11.22
CA SER A 818 63.53 10.47 10.77
C SER A 818 63.49 10.46 9.24
N PRO A 819 63.20 11.58 8.56
CA PRO A 819 63.12 11.60 7.10
C PRO A 819 64.47 11.30 6.46
N THR A 820 64.43 10.49 5.41
CA THR A 820 65.56 9.97 4.62
C THR A 820 65.29 10.18 3.14
N ILE A 821 66.36 10.33 2.33
CA ILE A 821 66.24 10.39 0.87
C ILE A 821 65.96 8.98 0.32
N ALA A 822 64.98 8.86 -0.57
CA ALA A 822 64.39 7.57 -0.99
C ALA A 822 65.25 6.72 -1.96
N ASN A 823 66.39 7.25 -2.42
CA ASN A 823 67.35 6.53 -3.25
C ASN A 823 68.77 7.05 -2.95
N GLU A 824 69.75 6.15 -2.89
CA GLU A 824 71.18 6.47 -2.69
C GLU A 824 71.75 7.31 -3.84
N GLU A 825 71.26 7.11 -5.07
CA GLU A 825 71.58 7.94 -6.23
C GLU A 825 71.03 9.36 -6.07
N TYR A 826 69.79 9.51 -5.57
CA TYR A 826 69.17 10.82 -5.32
C TYR A 826 69.90 11.56 -4.19
N SER A 827 70.35 10.84 -3.16
CA SER A 827 71.18 11.40 -2.10
C SER A 827 72.51 11.92 -2.64
N THR A 828 73.16 11.13 -3.51
CA THR A 828 74.42 11.51 -4.17
C THR A 828 74.26 12.75 -5.06
N ILE A 829 73.22 12.81 -5.89
CA ILE A 829 72.91 13.96 -6.76
C ILE A 829 72.64 15.21 -5.92
N LEU A 830 71.82 15.09 -4.87
CA LEU A 830 71.52 16.22 -3.98
C LEU A 830 72.76 16.71 -3.22
N GLN A 831 73.63 15.82 -2.75
CA GLN A 831 74.89 16.20 -2.11
C GLN A 831 75.79 16.99 -3.07
N GLN A 832 75.99 16.51 -4.30
CA GLN A 832 76.77 17.23 -5.32
C GLN A 832 76.18 18.61 -5.65
N ILE A 833 74.85 18.73 -5.78
CA ILE A 833 74.19 20.01 -6.04
C ILE A 833 74.32 20.96 -4.83
N PHE A 834 74.20 20.46 -3.59
CA PHE A 834 74.38 21.30 -2.40
C PHE A 834 75.85 21.74 -2.20
N GLU A 835 76.84 20.90 -2.52
CA GLU A 835 78.26 21.31 -2.55
C GLU A 835 78.51 22.43 -3.57
N VAL A 836 77.94 22.33 -4.78
CA VAL A 836 78.05 23.37 -5.81
C VAL A 836 77.33 24.67 -5.39
N ILE A 837 76.18 24.57 -4.71
CA ILE A 837 75.48 25.76 -4.15
C ILE A 837 76.32 26.40 -3.03
N GLU A 838 76.89 25.61 -2.11
CA GLU A 838 77.76 26.15 -1.05
C GLU A 838 79.05 26.76 -1.63
N TYR A 839 79.58 26.24 -2.74
CA TYR A 839 80.70 26.85 -3.46
C TYR A 839 80.33 28.16 -4.19
N MET A 840 79.04 28.42 -4.44
CA MET A 840 78.55 29.69 -5.00
C MET A 840 78.05 30.69 -3.95
N GLU A 841 77.78 30.25 -2.71
CA GLU A 841 77.35 31.13 -1.59
C GLU A 841 78.51 31.62 -0.69
N ASN A 842 79.75 31.13 -0.90
CA ASN A 842 80.98 31.54 -0.15
C ASN A 842 81.92 32.47 -0.95
#